data_AF-A0A7X1HJQ1-F1
#
_entry.id   AF-A0A7X1HJQ1-F1
#
_cell.length_a   1.000
_cell.length_b   1.000
_cell.length_c   1.000
_cell.angle_alpha   90.00
_cell.angle_beta   90.00
_cell.angle_gamma   90.00
#
_symmetry.space_group_name_H-M   'P 1'
#
loop_
_entity.id
_entity.type
_entity.pdbx_description
1 polymer ?
#
loop_
_entity_poly.entity_id
_entity_poly.type
_entity_poly.pdbx_seq_one_letter_code
_entity_poly.pdbx_strand_id
1 'polypeptide(L)'
;MKRKPVFGKRPFGSRDARLLLIAYFDPNGIETIPEGIVAWQALSRHEVQLLNLWPGRAGRLSLPAELDLDEYEGVIIHPTISYFPQTVRNLDVDMKRGIADFDGVKMLMKQDEQVHSGELAPLVRDKGFDIIFTCLPESEHEKVYSRAVIGDTCTLIRTLTGYVSPVMRQELPLVDKTLGVTYRGSIQPLEFGRLGYEKRGIGYDMEKVLAERGGIAFDISSRWEDRISGAVWENFLRSSNVVLGVESGSNIFDFDGSVVKWCRDYAQRRDGEDPASYDYYLRAHEEFLHTVEGNVNYAQISPRHFEAAASGAAQLLYEGRYSDLFHAHQHYFPLRKDLGNIDAVMDFLRDDAVQRQMAIRSFEEIILNPDNWYESFVKRADAAIDAKLAEKSLRSGIDDRTDVAAKPSAYILCAHDPKIDPRVNWFAESLQLTHDVTVIGTYHFNVIGERTTTTLQENGIRVIRAERSRHELNWVPTSGELRECPASHARFLLGMLADYAVMPTPLLETKLGAAVAHETELARFRSICEYMVNTNAALLNVIEQIGAPNLVVGVDLEALFAAVACGETQNIPVVFDAHEYWPYSYTDFQHWEIEFWSAMEGRLAALTDINVGVTPQLCGLMEHEYGVRFRNLPNAASVDEGHFSGLEEDFQRRKRQEPLQVLYQGGFAEGRGIEEVLRAWVHVKSGARLILRGPQNDYRTRMMDLAKSLGLSSKSVQFPPAVAESELVAKAREADVGLIAYNPAWFGYRYCCPNQLSQYAAAGLPILSSTTQFVADVVTRNDIGFVVAIDRAESVGAMIDRLSRDRALLVEKGRNSRRFFETAFNWEVLGASIFQDISALTSGSAPRKASIRRLDDHEGIGADRSKFTFKSGSAVTADEEVSPDVLSFECGATVVASSPFFEFPNDAGHLLRTTSIGYAAALARTTAQKDWIEFALGQPVMIDEVMVHWLSEDDRATSYRIMVRPHALASWITVVEETDAASSRKGHTFPRTRCAFLRIETDGYVGQQRMLIRKLQVMKSANQSIDGHGVEGLGPKQVKAPSWAKRIAKRILRKAAGHLARLGS
;
A
#
# COMPACT_ATOMS: atom_id res chain seq x y z
N MET A 1 -6.89 -2.61 15.90
CA MET A 1 -8.17 -3.34 15.88
C MET A 1 -8.62 -3.38 14.42
N LYS A 2 -9.23 -4.48 13.94
CA LYS A 2 -9.65 -4.58 12.52
C LYS A 2 -10.64 -3.46 12.20
N ARG A 3 -10.57 -2.78 11.06
CA ARG A 3 -11.44 -1.61 10.77
C ARG A 3 -12.98 -1.84 10.74
N LYS A 4 -13.45 -3.10 10.82
CA LYS A 4 -14.85 -3.56 10.69
C LYS A 4 -15.09 -4.92 11.31
N PRO A 5 -16.34 -5.16 11.75
CA PRO A 5 -16.75 -6.43 12.31
C PRO A 5 -16.64 -7.58 11.30
N VAL A 6 -16.21 -8.73 11.80
CA VAL A 6 -16.11 -9.98 11.06
C VAL A 6 -17.46 -10.70 11.17
N PHE A 7 -18.13 -10.95 10.05
CA PHE A 7 -19.42 -11.68 10.02
C PHE A 7 -19.20 -13.20 10.04
N GLY A 8 -20.02 -13.92 10.81
CA GLY A 8 -19.92 -15.39 10.94
C GLY A 8 -18.80 -15.88 11.88
N LYS A 9 -18.55 -17.20 11.91
CA LYS A 9 -17.50 -17.85 12.75
C LYS A 9 -16.11 -17.60 12.17
N ARG A 10 -15.15 -17.04 12.94
CA ARG A 10 -13.70 -16.94 12.61
C ARG A 10 -12.84 -16.43 13.81
N PRO A 11 -11.50 -16.61 13.83
CA PRO A 11 -10.80 -17.53 14.72
C PRO A 11 -9.84 -16.81 15.69
N PHE A 12 -10.30 -15.75 16.36
CA PHE A 12 -9.52 -15.04 17.37
C PHE A 12 -10.28 -15.00 18.70
N GLY A 13 -9.56 -15.32 19.77
CA GLY A 13 -10.04 -15.52 21.14
C GLY A 13 -9.29 -16.69 21.77
N SER A 14 -8.84 -16.55 23.01
CA SER A 14 -8.58 -17.73 23.85
C SER A 14 -9.87 -18.57 23.88
N ARG A 15 -9.75 -19.89 23.79
CA ARG A 15 -10.90 -20.81 23.68
C ARG A 15 -11.67 -20.98 25.00
N ASP A 16 -12.05 -19.89 25.65
CA ASP A 16 -12.70 -19.95 26.97
C ASP A 16 -14.23 -20.14 26.84
N ALA A 17 -14.90 -19.39 25.95
CA ALA A 17 -16.33 -19.53 25.63
C ALA A 17 -16.65 -18.92 24.26
N ARG A 18 -17.78 -19.32 23.64
CA ARG A 18 -18.29 -18.86 22.34
C ARG A 18 -19.58 -18.07 22.54
N LEU A 19 -19.59 -16.82 22.09
CA LEU A 19 -20.67 -15.86 22.27
C LEU A 19 -21.25 -15.45 20.92
N LEU A 20 -22.57 -15.41 20.80
CA LEU A 20 -23.27 -14.89 19.63
C LEU A 20 -23.68 -13.43 19.84
N LEU A 21 -23.05 -12.48 19.15
CA LEU A 21 -23.45 -11.07 19.14
C LEU A 21 -24.40 -10.80 17.98
N ILE A 22 -25.60 -10.30 18.28
CA ILE A 22 -26.67 -10.03 17.32
C ILE A 22 -26.81 -8.52 17.14
N ALA A 23 -26.60 -8.03 15.92
CA ALA A 23 -26.65 -6.61 15.58
C ALA A 23 -27.39 -6.34 14.25
N TYR A 24 -27.71 -5.08 14.00
CA TYR A 24 -28.27 -4.60 12.73
C TYR A 24 -27.58 -3.29 12.35
N PHE A 25 -26.67 -3.35 11.39
CA PHE A 25 -26.01 -2.14 10.91
C PHE A 25 -25.51 -2.34 9.48
N ASP A 26 -25.56 -1.26 8.70
CA ASP A 26 -24.80 -1.17 7.47
C ASP A 26 -23.32 -1.17 7.83
N PRO A 27 -22.51 -2.14 7.35
CA PRO A 27 -21.07 -2.13 7.60
C PRO A 27 -20.40 -0.83 7.13
N ASN A 28 -21.01 -0.07 6.20
CA ASN A 28 -20.53 1.22 5.71
C ASN A 28 -21.10 2.45 6.45
N GLY A 29 -22.04 2.24 7.37
CA GLY A 29 -22.79 3.29 8.06
C GLY A 29 -22.00 4.03 9.14
N ILE A 30 -22.70 4.46 10.20
CA ILE A 30 -22.14 5.21 11.33
C ILE A 30 -20.97 4.43 11.94
N GLU A 31 -19.77 5.00 11.97
CA GLU A 31 -18.50 4.33 12.30
C GLU A 31 -18.40 3.78 13.73
N THR A 32 -19.03 4.43 14.70
CA THR A 32 -18.98 4.02 16.11
C THR A 32 -19.60 2.65 16.39
N ILE A 33 -20.56 2.21 15.56
CA ILE A 33 -21.22 0.89 15.68
C ILE A 33 -20.27 -0.26 15.25
N PRO A 34 -19.73 -0.28 14.01
CA PRO A 34 -18.76 -1.28 13.61
C PRO A 34 -17.50 -1.25 14.47
N GLU A 35 -17.00 -0.08 14.87
CA GLU A 35 -15.85 0.03 15.78
C GLU A 35 -16.10 -0.64 17.15
N GLY A 36 -17.28 -0.41 17.74
CA GLY A 36 -17.66 -1.05 18.99
C GLY A 36 -17.73 -2.58 18.89
N ILE A 37 -18.28 -3.10 17.79
CA ILE A 37 -18.37 -4.55 17.57
C ILE A 37 -16.99 -5.16 17.27
N VAL A 38 -16.12 -4.46 16.53
CA VAL A 38 -14.73 -4.90 16.35
C VAL A 38 -14.02 -4.98 17.69
N ALA A 39 -14.14 -3.95 18.53
CA ALA A 39 -13.49 -3.94 19.83
C ALA A 39 -13.88 -5.19 20.63
N TRP A 40 -15.16 -5.57 20.63
CA TRP A 40 -15.61 -6.84 21.20
C TRP A 40 -14.92 -8.05 20.56
N GLN A 41 -14.90 -8.17 19.24
CA GLN A 41 -14.29 -9.32 18.54
C GLN A 41 -12.75 -9.40 18.65
N ALA A 42 -12.08 -8.27 18.83
CA ALA A 42 -10.63 -8.17 18.84
C ALA A 42 -10.01 -8.21 20.24
N LEU A 43 -10.77 -7.77 21.25
CA LEU A 43 -10.26 -7.58 22.61
C LEU A 43 -10.89 -8.54 23.61
N SER A 44 -12.06 -9.13 23.29
CA SER A 44 -12.65 -10.13 24.17
C SER A 44 -11.77 -11.36 24.18
N ARG A 45 -11.58 -11.91 25.36
CA ARG A 45 -10.92 -13.20 25.54
C ARG A 45 -11.80 -14.36 25.08
N HIS A 46 -13.10 -14.14 24.90
CA HIS A 46 -14.07 -15.10 24.38
C HIS A 46 -14.20 -14.98 22.86
N GLU A 47 -14.59 -16.06 22.18
CA GLU A 47 -14.92 -16.00 20.76
C GLU A 47 -16.25 -15.26 20.59
N VAL A 48 -16.26 -14.10 19.93
CA VAL A 48 -17.50 -13.33 19.65
C VAL A 48 -17.88 -13.48 18.17
N GLN A 49 -18.87 -14.30 17.90
CA GLN A 49 -19.46 -14.47 16.56
C GLN A 49 -20.52 -13.42 16.30
N LEU A 50 -20.41 -12.67 15.20
CA LEU A 50 -21.40 -11.67 14.82
C LEU A 50 -22.46 -12.24 13.87
N LEU A 51 -23.73 -12.07 14.23
CA LEU A 51 -24.89 -12.16 13.35
C LEU A 51 -25.42 -10.76 13.05
N ASN A 52 -25.12 -10.23 11.86
CA ASN A 52 -25.64 -8.96 11.39
C ASN A 52 -26.89 -9.17 10.53
N LEU A 53 -28.01 -8.53 10.92
CA LEU A 53 -29.30 -8.68 10.24
C LEU A 53 -29.49 -7.73 9.04
N TRP A 54 -28.51 -6.89 8.68
CA TRP A 54 -28.55 -5.98 7.52
C TRP A 54 -28.36 -6.71 6.17
N PRO A 55 -29.02 -6.30 5.05
CA PRO A 55 -30.04 -5.24 4.92
C PRO A 55 -31.46 -5.65 5.32
N GLY A 56 -31.63 -6.78 6.02
CA GLY A 56 -32.93 -7.28 6.48
C GLY A 56 -33.60 -8.14 5.42
N ARG A 57 -33.79 -9.42 5.69
CA ARG A 57 -34.67 -10.27 4.86
C ARG A 57 -36.10 -9.79 5.09
N ALA A 58 -36.76 -9.26 4.05
CA ALA A 58 -38.20 -8.94 4.03
C ALA A 58 -38.74 -7.94 5.09
N GLY A 59 -37.91 -7.01 5.59
CA GLY A 59 -38.37 -5.90 6.44
C GLY A 59 -38.70 -6.26 7.90
N ARG A 60 -38.41 -7.49 8.36
CA ARG A 60 -38.57 -7.91 9.76
C ARG A 60 -37.20 -8.30 10.35
N LEU A 61 -36.86 -7.73 11.50
CA LEU A 61 -35.66 -8.10 12.27
C LEU A 61 -35.96 -9.35 13.11
N SER A 62 -35.98 -10.53 12.48
CA SER A 62 -36.11 -11.83 13.15
C SER A 62 -34.90 -12.72 12.90
N LEU A 63 -34.63 -13.61 13.85
CA LEU A 63 -33.59 -14.62 13.75
C LEU A 63 -34.04 -15.76 12.83
N PRO A 64 -33.12 -16.38 12.06
CA PRO A 64 -33.44 -17.54 11.24
C PRO A 64 -33.99 -18.69 12.09
N ALA A 65 -35.05 -19.36 11.61
CA ALA A 65 -35.67 -20.48 12.32
C ALA A 65 -34.72 -21.67 12.52
N GLU A 66 -33.68 -21.76 11.68
CA GLU A 66 -32.64 -22.79 11.71
C GLU A 66 -31.44 -22.44 12.62
N LEU A 67 -31.40 -21.24 13.21
CA LEU A 67 -30.32 -20.85 14.12
C LEU A 67 -30.41 -21.66 15.42
N ASP A 68 -29.36 -22.41 15.74
CA ASP A 68 -29.26 -23.13 17.00
C ASP A 68 -28.46 -22.31 18.02
N LEU A 69 -29.13 -21.87 19.10
CA LEU A 69 -28.50 -21.11 20.17
C LEU A 69 -27.62 -21.99 21.06
N ASP A 70 -27.86 -23.31 21.10
CA ASP A 70 -27.11 -24.23 21.96
C ASP A 70 -25.67 -24.47 21.46
N GLU A 71 -25.31 -23.94 20.30
CA GLU A 71 -23.91 -23.86 19.83
C GLU A 71 -23.04 -22.83 20.55
N TYR A 72 -23.63 -22.01 21.43
CA TYR A 72 -22.98 -20.89 22.11
C TYR A 72 -23.18 -20.99 23.63
N GLU A 73 -22.17 -20.57 24.38
CA GLU A 73 -22.26 -20.44 25.84
C GLU A 73 -22.88 -19.10 26.26
N GLY A 74 -23.07 -18.15 25.33
CA GLY A 74 -23.81 -16.91 25.58
C GLY A 74 -24.27 -16.15 24.34
N VAL A 75 -25.22 -15.21 24.52
CA VAL A 75 -25.79 -14.37 23.47
C VAL A 75 -25.81 -12.89 23.90
N ILE A 76 -25.38 -12.00 23.00
CA ILE A 76 -25.31 -10.55 23.21
C ILE A 76 -26.26 -9.86 22.23
N ILE A 77 -27.22 -9.09 22.74
CA ILE A 77 -28.11 -8.25 21.93
C ILE A 77 -27.57 -6.82 21.89
N HIS A 78 -27.12 -6.37 20.71
CA HIS A 78 -26.48 -5.07 20.49
C HIS A 78 -27.50 -3.90 20.47
N PRO A 79 -27.12 -2.65 20.81
CA PRO A 79 -28.01 -1.48 20.85
C PRO A 79 -28.80 -1.22 19.56
N THR A 80 -28.24 -1.61 18.41
CA THR A 80 -28.91 -1.52 17.10
C THR A 80 -30.17 -2.38 16.98
N ILE A 81 -30.26 -3.45 17.76
CA ILE A 81 -31.45 -4.32 17.84
C ILE A 81 -32.35 -3.88 18.98
N SER A 82 -31.75 -3.54 20.12
CA SER A 82 -32.46 -3.22 21.36
C SER A 82 -32.97 -1.78 21.47
N TYR A 83 -32.76 -0.94 20.45
CA TYR A 83 -33.26 0.44 20.43
C TYR A 83 -34.75 0.50 20.79
N PHE A 84 -35.58 -0.35 20.15
CA PHE A 84 -36.98 -0.59 20.51
C PHE A 84 -37.14 -1.93 21.28
N PRO A 85 -37.70 -1.92 22.50
CA PRO A 85 -37.92 -3.14 23.29
C PRO A 85 -38.73 -4.21 22.56
N GLN A 86 -39.74 -3.79 21.79
CA GLN A 86 -40.60 -4.70 21.02
C GLN A 86 -39.84 -5.48 19.94
N THR A 87 -38.76 -4.91 19.37
CA THR A 87 -37.91 -5.63 18.40
C THR A 87 -37.27 -6.84 19.06
N VAL A 88 -36.75 -6.69 20.29
CA VAL A 88 -36.14 -7.80 21.05
C VAL A 88 -37.18 -8.85 21.44
N ARG A 89 -38.41 -8.45 21.79
CA ARG A 89 -39.51 -9.39 22.08
C ARG A 89 -39.84 -10.27 20.88
N ASN A 90 -39.81 -9.67 19.69
CA ASN A 90 -40.19 -10.32 18.45
C ASN A 90 -39.02 -11.01 17.71
N LEU A 91 -37.80 -10.90 18.25
CA LEU A 91 -36.57 -11.29 17.56
C LEU A 91 -36.49 -12.80 17.27
N ASP A 92 -37.04 -13.63 18.13
CA ASP A 92 -36.91 -15.09 18.15
C ASP A 92 -38.24 -15.83 17.97
N VAL A 93 -39.30 -15.15 17.52
CA VAL A 93 -40.68 -15.70 17.44
C VAL A 93 -40.82 -16.87 16.45
N ASP A 94 -39.95 -16.92 15.44
CA ASP A 94 -39.95 -17.97 14.43
C ASP A 94 -39.03 -19.15 14.82
N MET A 95 -38.33 -19.05 15.96
CA MET A 95 -37.42 -20.09 16.46
C MET A 95 -38.17 -21.13 17.31
N LYS A 96 -37.75 -22.40 17.22
CA LYS A 96 -38.31 -23.48 18.04
C LYS A 96 -37.99 -23.33 19.53
N ARG A 97 -36.79 -22.82 19.83
CA ARG A 97 -36.30 -22.52 21.17
C ARG A 97 -35.75 -21.09 21.13
N GLY A 98 -36.44 -20.17 21.79
CA GLY A 98 -36.09 -18.75 21.79
C GLY A 98 -35.04 -18.39 22.84
N ILE A 99 -34.69 -17.12 22.91
CA ILE A 99 -33.75 -16.54 23.89
C ILE A 99 -34.24 -16.76 25.32
N ALA A 100 -35.56 -16.72 25.56
CA ALA A 100 -36.11 -16.97 26.90
C ALA A 100 -35.75 -18.38 27.42
N ASP A 101 -35.79 -19.37 26.53
CA ASP A 101 -35.57 -20.78 26.85
C ASP A 101 -34.10 -21.21 26.70
N PHE A 102 -33.21 -20.35 26.22
CA PHE A 102 -31.77 -20.62 26.08
C PHE A 102 -31.09 -20.71 27.46
N ASP A 103 -30.19 -21.67 27.68
CA ASP A 103 -29.58 -21.88 29.01
C ASP A 103 -28.29 -21.07 29.23
N GLY A 104 -27.61 -20.66 28.15
CA GLY A 104 -26.37 -19.90 28.21
C GLY A 104 -26.53 -18.47 28.78
N VAL A 105 -25.44 -17.73 28.86
CA VAL A 105 -25.44 -16.36 29.40
C VAL A 105 -26.14 -15.40 28.44
N LYS A 106 -27.19 -14.72 28.89
CA LYS A 106 -27.99 -13.78 28.10
C LYS A 106 -27.62 -12.35 28.43
N MET A 107 -27.23 -11.56 27.44
CA MET A 107 -26.74 -10.21 27.62
C MET A 107 -27.50 -9.21 26.75
N LEU A 108 -27.92 -8.09 27.35
CA LEU A 108 -28.59 -6.99 26.65
C LEU A 108 -27.74 -5.73 26.76
N MET A 109 -27.33 -5.16 25.62
CA MET A 109 -26.76 -3.81 25.58
C MET A 109 -27.87 -2.83 25.22
N LYS A 110 -28.07 -1.77 26.02
CA LYS A 110 -29.07 -0.73 25.75
C LYS A 110 -28.41 0.65 25.75
N GLN A 111 -28.73 1.41 24.72
CA GLN A 111 -28.56 2.86 24.63
C GLN A 111 -29.94 3.48 24.34
N ASP A 112 -30.11 4.76 24.64
CA ASP A 112 -31.38 5.46 24.53
C ASP A 112 -32.51 4.80 25.35
N GLU A 113 -32.24 4.51 26.63
CA GLU A 113 -33.17 3.89 27.57
C GLU A 113 -34.50 4.66 27.74
N GLN A 114 -34.56 5.94 27.36
CA GLN A 114 -35.81 6.72 27.34
C GLN A 114 -36.86 6.15 26.39
N VAL A 115 -36.43 5.46 25.33
CA VAL A 115 -37.30 4.94 24.28
C VAL A 115 -38.08 3.74 24.80
N HIS A 116 -39.40 3.94 25.01
CA HIS A 116 -40.31 2.93 25.59
C HIS A 116 -39.83 2.40 26.95
N SER A 117 -39.36 3.31 27.81
CA SER A 117 -38.69 2.98 29.08
C SER A 117 -39.47 2.01 29.99
N GLY A 118 -40.81 2.09 30.02
CA GLY A 118 -41.66 1.18 30.82
C GLY A 118 -41.65 -0.28 30.39
N GLU A 119 -41.23 -0.57 29.16
CA GLU A 119 -41.18 -1.94 28.63
C GLU A 119 -39.85 -2.66 28.95
N LEU A 120 -38.83 -1.93 29.41
CA LEU A 120 -37.46 -2.44 29.59
C LEU A 120 -37.34 -3.46 30.72
N ALA A 121 -37.72 -3.11 31.95
CA ALA A 121 -37.66 -4.06 33.08
C ALA A 121 -38.53 -5.32 32.85
N PRO A 122 -39.77 -5.21 32.34
CA PRO A 122 -40.53 -6.39 31.92
C PRO A 122 -39.81 -7.22 30.86
N LEU A 123 -39.20 -6.59 29.84
CA LEU A 123 -38.44 -7.32 28.81
C LEU A 123 -37.26 -8.10 29.41
N VAL A 124 -36.51 -7.46 30.31
CA VAL A 124 -35.37 -8.09 31.01
C VAL A 124 -35.81 -9.36 31.74
N ARG A 125 -36.90 -9.26 32.50
CA ARG A 125 -37.48 -10.40 33.22
C ARG A 125 -38.01 -11.48 32.27
N ASP A 126 -38.80 -11.08 31.26
CA ASP A 126 -39.49 -12.03 30.38
C ASP A 126 -38.52 -12.84 29.51
N LYS A 127 -37.39 -12.25 29.09
CA LYS A 127 -36.32 -12.96 28.36
C LYS A 127 -35.24 -13.54 29.28
N GLY A 128 -35.27 -13.21 30.57
CA GLY A 128 -34.33 -13.71 31.59
C GLY A 128 -32.88 -13.29 31.38
N PHE A 129 -32.63 -12.02 31.03
CA PHE A 129 -31.25 -11.53 30.80
C PHE A 129 -30.40 -11.56 32.09
N ASP A 130 -29.17 -12.07 31.99
CA ASP A 130 -28.23 -12.20 33.11
C ASP A 130 -27.38 -10.92 33.31
N ILE A 131 -27.07 -10.20 32.24
CA ILE A 131 -26.25 -8.98 32.25
C ILE A 131 -26.90 -7.90 31.39
N ILE A 132 -27.01 -6.68 31.92
CA ILE A 132 -27.43 -5.48 31.18
C ILE A 132 -26.28 -4.48 31.15
N PHE A 133 -25.84 -4.13 29.94
CA PHE A 133 -24.94 -3.00 29.72
C PHE A 133 -25.80 -1.74 29.48
N THR A 134 -25.80 -0.80 30.42
CA THR A 134 -26.67 0.38 30.44
C THR A 134 -25.87 1.68 30.49
N CYS A 135 -26.34 2.73 29.81
CA CYS A 135 -25.76 4.07 29.91
C CYS A 135 -26.21 4.82 31.17
N LEU A 136 -27.19 4.30 31.92
CA LEU A 136 -27.68 4.93 33.14
C LEU A 136 -26.57 5.00 34.21
N PRO A 137 -26.44 6.14 34.90
CA PRO A 137 -25.64 6.17 36.12
C PRO A 137 -26.29 5.26 37.18
N GLU A 138 -25.46 4.68 38.06
CA GLU A 138 -25.90 3.69 39.05
C GLU A 138 -27.05 4.19 39.94
N SER A 139 -27.07 5.48 40.25
CA SER A 139 -28.13 6.12 41.05
C SER A 139 -29.51 6.07 40.39
N GLU A 140 -29.58 5.84 39.08
CA GLU A 140 -30.82 5.84 38.29
C GLU A 140 -31.26 4.42 37.89
N HIS A 141 -30.47 3.39 38.20
CA HIS A 141 -30.76 2.00 37.81
C HIS A 141 -32.11 1.51 38.33
N GLU A 142 -32.45 1.75 39.59
CA GLU A 142 -33.72 1.29 40.18
C GLU A 142 -34.97 1.91 39.53
N LYS A 143 -34.85 3.10 38.94
CA LYS A 143 -35.99 3.77 38.29
C LYS A 143 -36.38 3.11 36.97
N VAL A 144 -35.42 2.52 36.26
CA VAL A 144 -35.62 1.94 34.91
C VAL A 144 -35.56 0.41 34.94
N TYR A 145 -34.65 -0.14 35.72
CA TYR A 145 -34.37 -1.57 35.87
C TYR A 145 -34.62 -2.02 37.32
N SER A 146 -35.82 -1.74 37.84
CA SER A 146 -36.17 -2.03 39.24
C SER A 146 -35.91 -3.48 39.60
N ARG A 147 -35.18 -3.70 40.71
CA ARG A 147 -34.84 -5.04 41.22
C ARG A 147 -36.07 -5.86 41.57
N ALA A 148 -37.17 -5.21 41.98
CA ALA A 148 -38.45 -5.86 42.21
C ALA A 148 -39.04 -6.54 40.95
N VAL A 149 -38.63 -6.09 39.76
CA VAL A 149 -39.09 -6.65 38.47
C VAL A 149 -38.04 -7.57 37.85
N ILE A 150 -36.78 -7.14 37.79
CA ILE A 150 -35.71 -7.88 37.08
C ILE A 150 -35.02 -8.94 37.95
N GLY A 151 -35.22 -8.90 39.28
CA GLY A 151 -34.58 -9.78 40.25
C GLY A 151 -33.15 -9.35 40.63
N ASP A 152 -32.64 -9.97 41.70
CA ASP A 152 -31.33 -9.64 42.27
C ASP A 152 -30.15 -10.30 41.55
N THR A 153 -30.41 -11.31 40.72
CA THR A 153 -29.37 -12.08 40.02
C THR A 153 -28.86 -11.40 38.75
N CYS A 154 -29.62 -10.46 38.17
CA CYS A 154 -29.24 -9.73 36.95
C CYS A 154 -28.13 -8.71 37.25
N THR A 155 -27.02 -8.71 36.50
CA THR A 155 -25.91 -7.78 36.73
C THR A 155 -26.09 -6.53 35.86
N LEU A 156 -26.10 -5.34 36.46
CA LEU A 156 -26.16 -4.07 35.73
C LEU A 156 -24.75 -3.47 35.65
N ILE A 157 -24.29 -3.16 34.44
CA ILE A 157 -22.96 -2.60 34.18
C ILE A 157 -23.11 -1.26 33.48
N ARG A 158 -22.61 -0.19 34.09
CA ARG A 158 -22.58 1.14 33.47
C ARG A 158 -21.60 1.17 32.30
N THR A 159 -22.06 1.64 31.15
CA THR A 159 -21.28 1.85 29.93
C THR A 159 -21.41 3.29 29.43
N LEU A 160 -20.54 3.67 28.49
CA LEU A 160 -20.63 4.94 27.76
C LEU A 160 -21.35 4.74 26.42
N THR A 161 -21.77 5.85 25.81
CA THR A 161 -22.37 5.83 24.46
C THR A 161 -21.35 5.50 23.35
N GLY A 162 -20.06 5.61 23.66
CA GLY A 162 -18.91 5.14 22.89
C GLY A 162 -17.61 5.31 23.69
N TYR A 163 -16.51 4.75 23.21
CA TYR A 163 -15.21 4.75 23.87
C TYR A 163 -14.11 5.23 22.91
N VAL A 164 -12.93 5.54 23.45
CA VAL A 164 -11.75 5.98 22.68
C VAL A 164 -11.13 4.79 21.95
N SER A 165 -10.94 4.93 20.63
CA SER A 165 -10.31 3.91 19.78
C SER A 165 -8.78 4.10 19.68
N PRO A 166 -8.03 3.07 19.25
CA PRO A 166 -6.59 3.20 19.02
C PRO A 166 -6.17 4.29 18.04
N VAL A 167 -7.05 4.68 17.11
CA VAL A 167 -6.81 5.75 16.14
C VAL A 167 -6.82 7.12 16.82
N MET A 168 -7.74 7.33 17.76
CA MET A 168 -7.89 8.61 18.48
C MET A 168 -6.66 8.98 19.32
N ARG A 169 -5.82 8.00 19.71
CA ARG A 169 -4.68 8.17 20.61
C ARG A 169 -3.29 8.22 19.93
N GLN A 170 -3.22 8.26 18.59
CA GLN A 170 -1.95 8.15 17.86
C GLN A 170 -1.03 9.36 18.08
N GLU A 171 -1.51 10.56 17.77
CA GLU A 171 -0.78 11.82 17.98
C GLU A 171 -1.77 12.99 17.92
N LEU A 172 -1.56 14.00 18.77
CA LEU A 172 -2.35 15.22 18.75
C LEU A 172 -1.98 16.06 17.52
N PRO A 173 -2.89 16.31 16.56
CA PRO A 173 -2.57 17.12 15.40
C PRO A 173 -2.34 18.59 15.81
N LEU A 174 -1.13 19.09 15.57
CA LEU A 174 -0.73 20.48 15.76
C LEU A 174 -0.62 21.21 14.41
N VAL A 175 -1.67 21.11 13.60
CA VAL A 175 -1.78 21.78 12.28
C VAL A 175 -2.35 23.19 12.42
N ASP A 176 -1.99 24.07 11.48
CA ASP A 176 -2.65 25.36 11.32
C ASP A 176 -4.11 25.12 10.91
N LYS A 177 -5.02 25.55 11.78
CA LYS A 177 -6.45 25.33 11.64
C LYS A 177 -7.10 26.45 10.83
N THR A 178 -8.09 26.09 10.03
CA THR A 178 -8.67 26.97 8.99
C THR A 178 -10.11 27.41 9.30
N LEU A 179 -10.78 26.76 10.25
CA LEU A 179 -12.16 27.05 10.67
C LEU A 179 -12.17 27.53 12.13
N GLY A 180 -12.85 28.64 12.42
CA GLY A 180 -12.93 29.19 13.78
C GLY A 180 -13.85 28.37 14.69
N VAL A 181 -15.17 28.59 14.62
CA VAL A 181 -16.16 27.87 15.44
C VAL A 181 -16.99 26.94 14.57
N THR A 182 -17.14 25.69 14.99
CA THR A 182 -17.84 24.67 14.19
C THR A 182 -18.85 23.87 14.97
N TYR A 183 -19.92 23.42 14.29
CA TYR A 183 -20.94 22.58 14.90
C TYR A 183 -21.79 21.81 13.89
N ARG A 184 -22.17 20.58 14.24
CA ARG A 184 -23.18 19.77 13.52
C ARG A 184 -24.20 19.18 14.50
N GLY A 185 -25.33 19.85 14.65
CA GLY A 185 -26.44 19.46 15.52
C GLY A 185 -27.43 18.50 14.86
N SER A 186 -28.47 18.14 15.60
CA SER A 186 -29.60 17.35 15.10
C SER A 186 -30.90 17.87 15.69
N ILE A 187 -31.96 17.89 14.89
CA ILE A 187 -33.31 18.21 15.35
C ILE A 187 -33.91 16.98 16.02
N GLN A 188 -34.33 17.13 17.29
CA GLN A 188 -35.00 16.10 18.08
C GLN A 188 -36.46 16.48 18.31
N PRO A 189 -37.35 15.49 18.47
CA PRO A 189 -38.76 15.74 18.67
C PRO A 189 -39.05 16.18 20.13
N LEU A 190 -40.27 16.66 20.40
CA LEU A 190 -40.61 17.31 21.66
C LEU A 190 -40.47 16.39 22.88
N GLU A 191 -40.64 15.09 22.67
CA GLU A 191 -40.55 14.04 23.69
C GLU A 191 -39.14 13.88 24.30
N PHE A 192 -38.11 14.44 23.67
CA PHE A 192 -36.75 14.45 24.21
C PHE A 192 -36.53 15.54 25.29
N GLY A 193 -37.51 16.44 25.45
CA GLY A 193 -37.48 17.55 26.41
C GLY A 193 -36.34 18.53 26.15
N ARG A 194 -35.95 19.26 27.21
CA ARG A 194 -34.92 20.31 27.14
C ARG A 194 -33.64 19.91 26.41
N LEU A 195 -33.09 18.72 26.71
CA LEU A 195 -31.82 18.27 26.11
C LEU A 195 -31.92 18.15 24.59
N GLY A 196 -33.08 17.75 24.06
CA GLY A 196 -33.34 17.72 22.62
C GLY A 196 -33.28 19.12 21.96
N TYR A 197 -33.73 20.15 22.68
CA TYR A 197 -33.73 21.54 22.19
C TYR A 197 -32.37 22.23 22.38
N GLU A 198 -31.66 21.95 23.47
CA GLU A 198 -30.30 22.46 23.70
C GLU A 198 -29.33 22.05 22.58
N LYS A 199 -29.49 20.83 22.03
CA LYS A 199 -28.71 20.31 20.88
C LYS A 199 -28.81 21.14 19.61
N ARG A 200 -29.89 21.89 19.39
CA ARG A 200 -29.97 22.84 18.26
C ARG A 200 -29.74 24.28 18.71
N GLY A 201 -30.17 24.61 19.93
CA GLY A 201 -30.10 25.95 20.50
C GLY A 201 -28.67 26.48 20.51
N ILE A 202 -27.71 25.70 20.99
CA ILE A 202 -26.30 26.14 21.06
C ILE A 202 -25.75 26.60 19.70
N GLY A 203 -26.16 25.94 18.61
CA GLY A 203 -25.74 26.28 17.26
C GLY A 203 -26.33 27.62 16.82
N TYR A 204 -27.65 27.77 16.93
CA TYR A 204 -28.35 28.99 16.52
C TYR A 204 -27.96 30.20 17.37
N ASP A 205 -27.82 30.01 18.68
CA ASP A 205 -27.43 31.05 19.62
C ASP A 205 -26.03 31.60 19.28
N MET A 206 -25.07 30.71 19.06
CA MET A 206 -23.71 31.10 18.71
C MET A 206 -23.58 31.64 17.30
N GLU A 207 -24.29 31.08 16.31
CA GLU A 207 -24.31 31.61 14.94
C GLU A 207 -24.76 33.06 14.92
N LYS A 208 -25.85 33.39 15.65
CA LYS A 208 -26.34 34.76 15.78
C LYS A 208 -25.30 35.68 16.41
N VAL A 209 -24.70 35.28 17.53
CA VAL A 209 -23.67 36.08 18.22
C VAL A 209 -22.47 36.34 17.31
N LEU A 210 -21.98 35.32 16.61
CA LEU A 210 -20.81 35.40 15.76
C LEU A 210 -21.08 36.30 14.54
N ALA A 211 -22.29 36.25 13.97
CA ALA A 211 -22.72 37.14 12.91
C ALA A 211 -22.81 38.61 13.36
N GLU A 212 -23.30 38.88 14.57
CA GLU A 212 -23.44 40.24 15.12
C GLU A 212 -22.10 40.86 15.53
N ARG A 213 -21.21 40.08 16.17
CA ARG A 213 -19.95 40.59 16.73
C ARG A 213 -18.78 40.56 15.75
N GLY A 214 -18.84 39.71 14.72
CA GLY A 214 -17.86 39.61 13.64
C GLY A 214 -16.45 39.18 14.08
N GLY A 215 -15.57 38.97 13.09
CA GLY A 215 -14.13 38.74 13.31
C GLY A 215 -13.72 37.30 13.66
N ILE A 216 -14.66 36.34 13.66
CA ILE A 216 -14.40 34.91 13.90
C ILE A 216 -15.12 34.12 12.82
N ALA A 217 -14.39 33.31 12.05
CA ALA A 217 -14.99 32.44 11.03
C ALA A 217 -15.78 31.30 11.69
N PHE A 218 -16.92 30.91 11.12
CA PHE A 218 -17.70 29.80 11.66
C PHE A 218 -18.41 28.98 10.59
N ASP A 219 -18.62 27.69 10.89
CA ASP A 219 -19.41 26.75 10.10
C ASP A 219 -20.28 25.91 11.04
N ILE A 220 -21.53 26.33 11.20
CA ILE A 220 -22.50 25.81 12.16
C ILE A 220 -23.76 25.39 11.41
N SER A 221 -24.24 24.17 11.66
CA SER A 221 -25.54 23.73 11.12
C SER A 221 -26.18 22.66 12.00
N SER A 222 -27.52 22.63 12.03
CA SER A 222 -28.32 21.53 12.59
C SER A 222 -29.24 20.88 11.56
N ARG A 223 -29.08 21.25 10.28
CA ARG A 223 -29.87 20.71 9.16
C ARG A 223 -29.43 19.30 8.82
N TRP A 224 -30.36 18.51 8.31
CA TRP A 224 -30.07 17.13 7.92
C TRP A 224 -29.15 17.07 6.70
N GLU A 225 -29.33 18.01 5.77
CA GLU A 225 -28.60 18.13 4.51
C GLU A 225 -27.13 18.48 4.69
N ASP A 226 -26.76 19.10 5.82
CA ASP A 226 -25.38 19.50 6.13
C ASP A 226 -24.64 18.46 6.98
N ARG A 227 -25.23 17.27 7.17
CA ARG A 227 -24.60 16.16 7.89
C ARG A 227 -23.31 15.75 7.19
N ILE A 228 -22.25 15.59 7.98
CA ILE A 228 -20.93 15.16 7.52
C ILE A 228 -20.63 13.79 8.15
N SER A 229 -20.00 12.89 7.39
CA SER A 229 -19.61 11.55 7.84
C SER A 229 -18.25 11.11 7.27
N GLY A 230 -17.66 10.08 7.87
CA GLY A 230 -16.38 9.49 7.46
C GLY A 230 -15.21 10.47 7.48
N ALA A 231 -14.26 10.31 6.58
CA ALA A 231 -13.05 11.14 6.51
C ALA A 231 -13.33 12.66 6.39
N VAL A 232 -14.49 13.06 5.85
CA VAL A 232 -14.88 14.47 5.77
C VAL A 232 -15.21 15.03 7.16
N TRP A 233 -15.78 14.22 8.07
CA TRP A 233 -16.05 14.61 9.45
C TRP A 233 -14.75 14.76 10.25
N GLU A 234 -13.81 13.84 10.07
CA GLU A 234 -12.48 13.94 10.67
C GLU A 234 -11.73 15.20 10.18
N ASN A 235 -11.75 15.46 8.87
CA ASN A 235 -11.15 16.67 8.30
C ASN A 235 -11.83 17.94 8.80
N PHE A 236 -13.15 17.92 8.97
CA PHE A 236 -13.92 19.01 9.54
C PHE A 236 -13.44 19.31 10.97
N LEU A 237 -13.39 18.30 11.86
CA LEU A 237 -12.93 18.46 13.24
C LEU A 237 -11.46 18.88 13.34
N ARG A 238 -10.56 18.31 12.52
CA ARG A 238 -9.13 18.68 12.48
C ARG A 238 -8.91 20.11 12.00
N SER A 239 -9.82 20.64 11.19
CA SER A 239 -9.77 22.02 10.69
C SER A 239 -10.36 23.02 11.69
N SER A 240 -11.03 22.57 12.75
CA SER A 240 -11.75 23.41 13.71
C SER A 240 -10.90 23.88 14.88
N ASN A 241 -10.83 25.19 15.11
CA ASN A 241 -10.25 25.76 16.33
C ASN A 241 -11.09 25.34 17.53
N VAL A 242 -12.39 25.60 17.45
CA VAL A 242 -13.36 25.35 18.52
C VAL A 242 -14.57 24.58 17.99
N VAL A 243 -14.98 23.55 18.71
CA VAL A 243 -16.19 22.75 18.43
C VAL A 243 -17.23 23.04 19.52
N LEU A 244 -18.46 23.35 19.09
CA LEU A 244 -19.60 23.49 20.00
C LEU A 244 -20.13 22.13 20.43
N GLY A 245 -20.75 22.04 21.60
CA GLY A 245 -21.44 20.82 22.01
C GLY A 245 -22.27 20.93 23.27
N VAL A 246 -23.10 19.91 23.50
CA VAL A 246 -23.99 19.77 24.66
C VAL A 246 -24.04 18.30 25.06
N GLU A 247 -24.56 18.01 26.25
CA GLU A 247 -24.80 16.63 26.68
C GLU A 247 -25.82 15.92 25.76
N SER A 248 -25.60 14.62 25.53
CA SER A 248 -26.51 13.79 24.74
C SER A 248 -27.58 13.12 25.61
N GLY A 249 -28.56 12.46 24.95
CA GLY A 249 -29.71 11.81 25.60
C GLY A 249 -31.00 12.63 25.56
N SER A 250 -31.91 12.23 26.46
CA SER A 250 -33.22 12.83 26.77
C SER A 250 -33.32 13.02 28.28
N ASN A 251 -34.05 14.04 28.72
CA ASN A 251 -34.40 14.23 30.13
C ASN A 251 -35.84 13.81 30.45
N ILE A 252 -36.53 13.14 29.52
CA ILE A 252 -37.87 12.60 29.74
C ILE A 252 -37.86 11.11 29.46
N PHE A 253 -38.26 10.32 30.46
CA PHE A 253 -38.50 8.88 30.34
C PHE A 253 -40.01 8.63 30.45
N ASP A 254 -40.61 8.22 29.33
CA ASP A 254 -42.05 7.94 29.25
C ASP A 254 -42.31 6.47 29.61
N PHE A 255 -42.74 6.22 30.85
CA PHE A 255 -42.93 4.88 31.39
C PHE A 255 -44.31 4.28 31.06
N ASP A 256 -45.31 5.12 30.79
CA ASP A 256 -46.69 4.68 30.53
C ASP A 256 -47.22 5.07 29.13
N GLY A 257 -46.41 5.78 28.34
CA GLY A 257 -46.76 6.23 26.98
C GLY A 257 -47.60 7.51 26.97
N SER A 258 -47.81 8.16 28.11
CA SER A 258 -48.61 9.37 28.22
C SER A 258 -47.96 10.58 27.56
N VAL A 259 -46.63 10.71 27.64
CA VAL A 259 -45.89 11.87 27.13
C VAL A 259 -45.96 11.92 25.60
N VAL A 260 -45.75 10.79 24.92
CA VAL A 260 -45.89 10.71 23.45
C VAL A 260 -47.28 11.14 22.99
N LYS A 261 -48.32 10.76 23.75
CA LYS A 261 -49.69 11.18 23.47
C LYS A 261 -49.87 12.69 23.67
N TRP A 262 -49.38 13.26 24.77
CA TRP A 262 -49.46 14.70 25.03
C TRP A 262 -48.75 15.52 23.96
N CYS A 263 -47.55 15.11 23.53
CA CYS A 263 -46.78 15.78 22.49
C CYS A 263 -47.50 15.75 21.14
N ARG A 264 -48.11 14.62 20.77
CA ARG A 264 -48.94 14.49 19.56
C ARG A 264 -50.16 15.41 19.60
N ASP A 265 -50.91 15.38 20.70
CA ASP A 265 -52.12 16.19 20.87
C ASP A 265 -51.78 17.69 20.90
N TYR A 266 -50.61 18.06 21.46
CA TYR A 266 -50.08 19.43 21.42
C TYR A 266 -49.71 19.86 19.99
N ALA A 267 -48.99 19.02 19.25
CA ALA A 267 -48.63 19.31 17.86
C ALA A 267 -49.84 19.51 16.94
N GLN A 268 -50.90 18.70 17.12
CA GLN A 268 -52.15 18.87 16.37
C GLN A 268 -52.86 20.18 16.69
N ARG A 269 -52.83 20.64 17.95
CA ARG A 269 -53.44 21.92 18.35
C ARG A 269 -52.65 23.13 17.86
N ARG A 270 -51.36 22.96 17.54
CA ARG A 270 -50.41 24.01 17.16
C ARG A 270 -49.95 23.87 15.70
N ASP A 271 -50.79 23.30 14.85
CA ASP A 271 -50.51 23.15 13.43
C ASP A 271 -50.17 24.50 12.79
N GLY A 272 -49.05 24.55 12.05
CA GLY A 272 -48.49 25.78 11.47
C GLY A 272 -47.52 26.57 12.34
N GLU A 273 -47.33 26.24 13.63
CA GLU A 273 -46.20 26.75 14.41
C GLU A 273 -44.89 26.02 14.04
N ASP A 274 -43.74 26.62 14.33
CA ASP A 274 -42.44 25.97 14.15
C ASP A 274 -42.11 25.06 15.36
N PRO A 275 -42.24 23.72 15.22
CA PRO A 275 -41.92 22.79 16.30
C PRO A 275 -40.43 22.73 16.61
N ALA A 276 -39.58 23.37 15.79
CA ALA A 276 -38.17 23.48 16.05
C ALA A 276 -37.77 24.66 16.92
N SER A 277 -38.66 25.63 17.15
CA SER A 277 -38.37 26.84 17.91
C SER A 277 -38.30 26.59 19.42
N TYR A 278 -37.38 27.27 20.12
CA TYR A 278 -37.27 27.15 21.58
C TYR A 278 -38.56 27.61 22.30
N ASP A 279 -39.24 28.62 21.76
CA ASP A 279 -40.53 29.09 22.27
C ASP A 279 -41.63 28.03 22.23
N TYR A 280 -41.63 27.16 21.21
CA TYR A 280 -42.56 26.03 21.12
C TYR A 280 -42.34 25.03 22.26
N TYR A 281 -41.08 24.75 22.58
CA TYR A 281 -40.71 23.93 23.74
C TYR A 281 -41.11 24.58 25.07
N LEU A 282 -40.79 25.85 25.28
CA LEU A 282 -41.09 26.54 26.54
C LEU A 282 -42.59 26.48 26.86
N ARG A 283 -43.45 26.72 25.86
CA ARG A 283 -44.90 26.61 26.02
C ARG A 283 -45.35 25.18 26.36
N ALA A 284 -44.80 24.17 25.69
CA ALA A 284 -45.10 22.77 26.02
C ALA A 284 -44.59 22.37 27.42
N HIS A 285 -43.45 22.92 27.83
CA HIS A 285 -42.88 22.70 29.15
C HIS A 285 -43.76 23.29 30.24
N GLU A 286 -44.17 24.55 30.10
CA GLU A 286 -45.13 25.20 30.99
C GLU A 286 -46.48 24.47 31.04
N GLU A 287 -46.98 23.97 29.89
CA GLU A 287 -48.27 23.29 29.81
C GLU A 287 -48.24 21.88 30.45
N PHE A 288 -47.24 21.06 30.15
CA PHE A 288 -47.21 19.67 30.64
C PHE A 288 -45.83 19.04 30.84
N LEU A 289 -44.76 19.39 30.08
CA LEU A 289 -43.49 18.65 30.21
C LEU A 289 -42.81 18.86 31.57
N HIS A 290 -43.01 19.98 32.26
CA HIS A 290 -42.44 20.24 33.59
C HIS A 290 -42.82 19.18 34.64
N THR A 291 -43.89 18.41 34.40
CA THR A 291 -44.35 17.36 35.32
C THR A 291 -43.51 16.07 35.25
N VAL A 292 -42.79 15.86 34.15
CA VAL A 292 -42.05 14.62 33.87
C VAL A 292 -40.58 14.87 33.49
N GLU A 293 -40.23 16.09 33.09
CA GLU A 293 -38.88 16.45 32.69
C GLU A 293 -37.91 16.41 33.89
N GLY A 294 -36.85 15.61 33.75
CA GLY A 294 -35.87 15.34 34.80
C GLY A 294 -36.20 14.14 35.68
N ASN A 295 -37.22 13.34 35.35
CA ASN A 295 -37.60 12.16 36.13
C ASN A 295 -36.48 11.09 36.21
N VAL A 296 -35.66 10.98 35.17
CA VAL A 296 -34.44 10.16 35.13
C VAL A 296 -33.27 11.03 34.68
N ASN A 297 -32.16 10.99 35.43
CA ASN A 297 -30.95 11.74 35.08
C ASN A 297 -30.07 10.95 34.10
N TYR A 298 -30.27 11.18 32.80
CA TYR A 298 -29.63 10.40 31.74
C TYR A 298 -28.57 11.15 30.92
N ALA A 299 -28.31 12.44 31.17
CA ALA A 299 -27.39 13.21 30.33
C ALA A 299 -26.01 12.50 30.15
N GLN A 300 -25.65 12.18 28.91
CA GLN A 300 -24.45 11.40 28.58
C GLN A 300 -23.43 12.18 27.75
N ILE A 301 -22.15 11.85 27.93
CA ILE A 301 -21.12 12.19 26.95
C ILE A 301 -21.39 11.49 25.62
N SER A 302 -21.23 12.22 24.52
CA SER A 302 -21.27 11.71 23.14
C SER A 302 -19.87 11.32 22.65
N PRO A 303 -19.73 10.32 21.75
CA PRO A 303 -18.45 9.98 21.12
C PRO A 303 -17.80 11.18 20.40
N ARG A 304 -18.62 12.13 19.93
CA ARG A 304 -18.17 13.37 19.28
C ARG A 304 -17.25 14.24 20.15
N HIS A 305 -17.38 14.18 21.47
CA HIS A 305 -16.48 14.91 22.36
C HIS A 305 -15.10 14.27 22.44
N PHE A 306 -15.03 12.93 22.35
CA PHE A 306 -13.76 12.22 22.20
C PHE A 306 -13.13 12.51 20.84
N GLU A 307 -13.92 12.47 19.76
CA GLU A 307 -13.45 12.79 18.40
C GLU A 307 -12.90 14.22 18.29
N ALA A 308 -13.59 15.21 18.88
CA ALA A 308 -13.15 16.60 18.92
C ALA A 308 -11.84 16.78 19.70
N ALA A 309 -11.73 16.16 20.89
CA ALA A 309 -10.51 16.21 21.69
C ALA A 309 -9.33 15.50 20.97
N ALA A 310 -9.58 14.35 20.33
CA ALA A 310 -8.59 13.61 19.55
C ALA A 310 -8.11 14.39 18.31
N SER A 311 -8.98 15.18 17.71
CA SER A 311 -8.67 16.05 16.56
C SER A 311 -7.95 17.34 16.95
N GLY A 312 -7.68 17.54 18.24
CA GLY A 312 -7.03 18.73 18.77
C GLY A 312 -7.91 19.97 18.76
N ALA A 313 -9.24 19.84 18.63
CA ALA A 313 -10.17 20.96 18.74
C ALA A 313 -10.43 21.32 20.22
N ALA A 314 -10.36 22.62 20.53
CA ALA A 314 -10.86 23.10 21.81
C ALA A 314 -12.38 23.00 21.82
N GLN A 315 -12.99 22.88 22.99
CA GLN A 315 -14.43 22.69 23.10
C GLN A 315 -15.08 23.84 23.83
N LEU A 316 -16.16 24.38 23.25
CA LEU A 316 -17.05 25.37 23.87
C LEU A 316 -18.39 24.69 24.08
N LEU A 317 -18.68 24.28 25.31
CA LEU A 317 -19.83 23.42 25.60
C LEU A 317 -20.80 24.11 26.55
N TYR A 318 -22.10 23.80 26.45
CA TYR A 318 -23.00 24.17 27.55
C TYR A 318 -22.56 23.54 28.86
N GLU A 319 -22.81 24.24 29.97
CA GLU A 319 -22.52 23.74 31.31
C GLU A 319 -23.23 22.40 31.56
N GLY A 320 -22.43 21.40 31.96
CA GLY A 320 -22.88 20.01 32.13
C GLY A 320 -21.82 19.13 32.79
N ARG A 321 -22.20 17.88 33.08
CA ARG A 321 -21.35 16.88 33.74
C ARG A 321 -20.61 15.98 32.75
N TYR A 322 -21.16 15.76 31.56
CA TYR A 322 -20.55 14.95 30.48
C TYR A 322 -20.09 13.58 30.98
N SER A 323 -21.00 12.83 31.60
CA SER A 323 -20.75 11.53 32.25
C SER A 323 -19.65 11.54 33.32
N ASP A 324 -19.32 12.72 33.87
CA ASP A 324 -18.24 13.01 34.82
C ASP A 324 -16.81 12.89 34.23
N LEU A 325 -16.67 13.05 32.90
CA LEU A 325 -15.38 12.98 32.20
C LEU A 325 -14.83 14.37 31.82
N PHE A 326 -15.66 15.26 31.28
CA PHE A 326 -15.23 16.60 30.87
C PHE A 326 -15.51 17.64 31.96
N HIS A 327 -14.46 18.36 32.38
CA HIS A 327 -14.54 19.36 33.44
C HIS A 327 -14.41 20.78 32.87
N ALA A 328 -15.27 21.68 33.34
CA ALA A 328 -15.30 23.08 32.91
C ALA A 328 -13.97 23.79 33.20
N HIS A 329 -13.53 24.64 32.27
CA HIS A 329 -12.25 25.36 32.24
C HIS A 329 -10.97 24.50 32.18
N GLN A 330 -11.11 23.17 32.23
CA GLN A 330 -10.02 22.21 32.08
C GLN A 330 -10.07 21.57 30.69
N HIS A 331 -11.18 20.88 30.38
CA HIS A 331 -11.37 20.14 29.13
C HIS A 331 -12.24 20.90 28.11
N TYR A 332 -13.03 21.86 28.58
CA TYR A 332 -13.87 22.72 27.75
C TYR A 332 -14.08 24.10 28.36
N PHE A 333 -14.41 25.10 27.54
CA PHE A 333 -14.87 26.40 28.02
C PHE A 333 -16.39 26.36 28.21
N PRO A 334 -16.93 26.66 29.41
CA PRO A 334 -18.37 26.61 29.64
C PRO A 334 -19.08 27.81 29.01
N LEU A 335 -20.07 27.53 28.17
CA LEU A 335 -21.06 28.49 27.69
C LEU A 335 -22.28 28.41 28.61
N ARG A 336 -22.68 29.54 29.21
CA ARG A 336 -23.92 29.58 29.98
C ARG A 336 -25.11 29.50 29.05
N LYS A 337 -26.15 28.76 29.46
CA LYS A 337 -27.37 28.54 28.67
C LYS A 337 -28.16 29.83 28.41
N ASP A 338 -27.97 30.85 29.22
CA ASP A 338 -28.55 32.19 29.06
C ASP A 338 -27.63 33.16 28.31
N LEU A 339 -26.47 32.68 27.81
CA LEU A 339 -25.42 33.46 27.18
C LEU A 339 -24.85 34.60 28.05
N GLY A 340 -25.07 34.56 29.36
CA GLY A 340 -24.65 35.64 30.28
C GLY A 340 -23.14 35.84 30.38
N ASN A 341 -22.33 34.92 29.86
CA ASN A 341 -20.87 35.01 29.81
C ASN A 341 -20.32 35.22 28.39
N ILE A 342 -21.12 35.74 27.45
CA ILE A 342 -20.72 35.83 26.04
C ILE A 342 -19.47 36.66 25.79
N ASP A 343 -19.21 37.70 26.60
CA ASP A 343 -17.99 38.50 26.46
C ASP A 343 -16.74 37.65 26.75
N ALA A 344 -16.77 36.83 27.81
CA ALA A 344 -15.68 35.91 28.14
C ALA A 344 -15.52 34.80 27.09
N VAL A 345 -16.63 34.36 26.49
CA VAL A 345 -16.60 33.42 25.36
C VAL A 345 -15.90 34.05 24.16
N MET A 346 -16.23 35.30 23.81
CA MET A 346 -15.58 35.99 22.69
C MET A 346 -14.08 36.24 22.94
N ASP A 347 -13.67 36.47 24.19
CA ASP A 347 -12.26 36.58 24.55
C ASP A 347 -11.55 35.22 24.40
N PHE A 348 -12.17 34.13 24.86
CA PHE A 348 -11.66 32.77 24.63
C PHE A 348 -11.52 32.43 23.14
N LEU A 349 -12.51 32.77 22.32
CA LEU A 349 -12.48 32.50 20.88
C LEU A 349 -11.43 33.31 20.10
N ARG A 350 -10.87 34.37 20.69
CA ARG A 350 -9.76 35.17 20.12
C ARG A 350 -8.39 34.76 20.65
N ASP A 351 -8.34 33.92 21.67
CA ASP A 351 -7.10 33.49 22.33
C ASP A 351 -6.70 32.08 21.87
N ASP A 352 -5.94 32.02 20.77
CA ASP A 352 -5.44 30.76 20.20
C ASP A 352 -4.57 29.97 21.19
N ALA A 353 -3.87 30.65 22.10
CA ALA A 353 -3.00 29.99 23.07
C ALA A 353 -3.84 29.25 24.13
N VAL A 354 -4.89 29.87 24.63
CA VAL A 354 -5.82 29.24 25.59
C VAL A 354 -6.57 28.08 24.95
N GLN A 355 -7.02 28.24 23.70
CA GLN A 355 -7.66 27.16 22.93
C GLN A 355 -6.72 25.96 22.77
N ARG A 356 -5.48 26.20 22.33
CA ARG A 356 -4.48 25.14 22.13
C ARG A 356 -4.15 24.41 23.44
N GLN A 357 -4.00 25.14 24.54
CA GLN A 357 -3.72 24.54 25.85
C GLN A 357 -4.89 23.70 26.37
N MET A 358 -6.13 24.07 26.04
CA MET A 358 -7.31 23.28 26.37
C MET A 358 -7.37 22.00 25.53
N ALA A 359 -7.11 22.08 24.22
CA ALA A 359 -7.08 20.92 23.35
C ALA A 359 -6.00 19.90 23.77
N ILE A 360 -4.79 20.37 24.10
CA ILE A 360 -3.70 19.52 24.62
C ILE A 360 -4.14 18.80 25.90
N ARG A 361 -4.70 19.53 26.87
CA ARG A 361 -5.18 18.93 28.14
C ARG A 361 -6.26 17.89 27.90
N SER A 362 -7.26 18.18 27.06
CA SER A 362 -8.30 17.20 26.73
C SER A 362 -7.72 15.94 26.06
N PHE A 363 -6.70 16.07 25.22
CA PHE A 363 -6.02 14.93 24.63
C PHE A 363 -5.27 14.10 25.69
N GLU A 364 -4.43 14.76 26.49
CA GLU A 364 -3.58 14.09 27.49
C GLU A 364 -4.38 13.46 28.63
N GLU A 365 -5.41 14.14 29.13
CA GLU A 365 -6.14 13.73 30.32
C GLU A 365 -7.38 12.86 30.02
N ILE A 366 -7.98 13.01 28.83
CA ILE A 366 -9.19 12.24 28.45
C ILE A 366 -8.89 11.16 27.42
N ILE A 367 -8.22 11.50 26.31
CA ILE A 367 -8.00 10.55 25.19
C ILE A 367 -6.94 9.53 25.56
N LEU A 368 -5.85 9.94 26.21
CA LEU A 368 -4.80 9.02 26.66
C LEU A 368 -5.14 8.29 27.95
N ASN A 369 -6.28 8.57 28.60
CA ASN A 369 -6.72 7.85 29.79
C ASN A 369 -7.30 6.46 29.43
N PRO A 370 -6.66 5.36 29.88
CA PRO A 370 -7.09 4.00 29.54
C PRO A 370 -8.49 3.63 29.99
N ASP A 371 -9.06 4.28 31.00
CA ASP A 371 -10.41 3.98 31.49
C ASP A 371 -11.48 4.33 30.44
N ASN A 372 -11.17 5.24 29.52
CA ASN A 372 -12.03 5.65 28.43
C ASN A 372 -11.87 4.77 27.17
N TRP A 373 -10.98 3.77 27.18
CA TRP A 373 -10.66 2.96 26.00
C TRP A 373 -11.58 1.74 25.85
N TYR A 374 -11.73 1.27 24.61
CA TYR A 374 -12.43 0.02 24.29
C TYR A 374 -11.81 -1.20 25.00
N GLU A 375 -10.47 -1.24 25.16
CA GLU A 375 -9.75 -2.31 25.87
C GLU A 375 -10.25 -2.49 27.31
N SER A 376 -10.41 -1.38 28.04
CA SER A 376 -10.85 -1.40 29.44
C SER A 376 -12.34 -1.74 29.58
N PHE A 377 -13.16 -1.30 28.63
CA PHE A 377 -14.57 -1.69 28.56
C PHE A 377 -14.72 -3.20 28.31
N VAL A 378 -14.08 -3.74 27.28
CA VAL A 378 -14.21 -5.17 26.93
C VAL A 378 -13.65 -6.06 28.05
N LYS A 379 -12.56 -5.66 28.71
CA LYS A 379 -12.04 -6.36 29.88
C LYS A 379 -13.03 -6.43 31.04
N ARG A 380 -13.76 -5.35 31.33
CA ARG A 380 -14.82 -5.33 32.37
C ARG A 380 -16.01 -6.20 31.98
N ALA A 381 -16.38 -6.18 30.70
CA ALA A 381 -17.43 -7.03 30.15
C ALA A 381 -17.09 -8.52 30.28
N ASP A 382 -15.90 -8.95 29.85
CA ASP A 382 -15.45 -10.35 29.95
C ASP A 382 -15.49 -10.86 31.39
N ALA A 383 -15.01 -10.06 32.35
CA ALA A 383 -15.02 -10.44 33.76
C ALA A 383 -16.44 -10.72 34.30
N ALA A 384 -17.44 -9.98 33.84
CA ALA A 384 -18.83 -10.23 34.21
C ALA A 384 -19.41 -11.46 33.51
N ILE A 385 -19.04 -11.68 32.24
CA ILE A 385 -19.42 -12.87 31.47
C ILE A 385 -18.90 -14.14 32.14
N ASP A 386 -17.63 -14.14 32.55
CA ASP A 386 -17.02 -15.26 33.25
C ASP A 386 -17.69 -15.63 34.56
N ALA A 387 -18.04 -14.62 35.35
CA ALA A 387 -18.73 -14.81 36.61
C ALA A 387 -20.06 -15.55 36.38
N LYS A 388 -20.79 -15.17 35.32
CA LYS A 388 -22.05 -15.81 34.93
C LYS A 388 -21.86 -17.20 34.30
N LEU A 389 -20.84 -17.41 33.49
CA LEU A 389 -20.49 -18.72 32.96
C LEU A 389 -20.15 -19.72 34.08
N ALA A 390 -19.43 -19.26 35.11
CA ALA A 390 -19.10 -20.06 36.29
C ALA A 390 -20.33 -20.37 37.15
N GLU A 391 -21.20 -19.37 37.40
CA GLU A 391 -22.46 -19.54 38.13
C GLU A 391 -23.37 -20.59 37.47
N LYS A 392 -23.40 -20.63 36.13
CA LYS A 392 -24.19 -21.58 35.34
C LYS A 392 -23.52 -22.94 35.08
N SER A 393 -22.34 -23.20 35.64
CA SER A 393 -21.62 -24.50 35.54
C SER A 393 -21.26 -24.94 34.10
N LEU A 394 -21.03 -24.02 33.17
CA LEU A 394 -20.72 -24.32 31.76
C LEU A 394 -19.21 -24.52 31.47
N ARG A 395 -18.45 -25.17 32.38
CA ARG A 395 -17.04 -25.56 32.15
C ARG A 395 -16.86 -27.08 32.24
N SER A 396 -16.40 -27.71 31.16
CA SER A 396 -15.84 -29.09 31.18
C SER A 396 -14.35 -29.05 30.87
N GLY A 397 -13.55 -29.68 31.73
CA GLY A 397 -12.09 -29.63 31.70
C GLY A 397 -11.46 -30.18 30.42
N ILE A 398 -10.28 -29.64 30.10
CA ILE A 398 -9.32 -30.29 29.21
C ILE A 398 -7.98 -30.40 29.93
N ASP A 399 -7.49 -31.64 29.82
CA ASP A 399 -6.43 -32.33 30.51
C ASP A 399 -5.03 -31.92 30.02
N ASP A 400 -4.08 -32.22 30.90
CA ASP A 400 -2.65 -31.96 30.84
C ASP A 400 -1.97 -32.83 29.76
N ARG A 401 -1.24 -32.24 28.80
CA ARG A 401 -0.22 -32.95 27.99
C ARG A 401 0.96 -32.06 27.65
N THR A 402 2.13 -32.48 28.13
CA THR A 402 3.47 -31.96 27.84
C THR A 402 4.12 -32.58 26.59
N ASP A 403 4.76 -31.70 25.79
CA ASP A 403 5.95 -31.79 24.92
C ASP A 403 6.10 -32.78 23.74
N VAL A 404 6.19 -32.21 22.51
CA VAL A 404 7.40 -32.16 21.65
C VAL A 404 7.33 -30.86 20.81
N ALA A 405 8.42 -30.07 20.73
CA ALA A 405 8.46 -28.82 19.95
C ALA A 405 8.29 -29.06 18.43
N ALA A 406 7.22 -28.51 17.84
CA ALA A 406 7.00 -28.51 16.40
C ALA A 406 7.81 -27.38 15.71
N LYS A 407 8.31 -27.62 14.50
CA LYS A 407 8.98 -26.59 13.70
C LYS A 407 7.98 -25.46 13.38
N PRO A 408 8.42 -24.18 13.32
CA PRO A 408 7.57 -23.09 12.86
C PRO A 408 7.12 -23.33 11.41
N SER A 409 5.88 -23.00 11.06
CA SER A 409 5.32 -23.18 9.72
C SER A 409 5.73 -22.07 8.75
N ALA A 410 5.96 -22.38 7.47
CA ALA A 410 6.28 -21.37 6.44
C ALA A 410 5.55 -21.64 5.13
N TYR A 411 4.97 -20.60 4.51
CA TYR A 411 4.29 -20.70 3.22
C TYR A 411 5.07 -20.03 2.10
N ILE A 412 5.12 -20.67 0.93
CA ILE A 412 5.68 -20.11 -0.30
C ILE A 412 4.54 -19.98 -1.32
N LEU A 413 4.30 -18.78 -1.82
CA LEU A 413 3.19 -18.45 -2.71
C LEU A 413 3.71 -18.19 -4.12
N CYS A 414 3.14 -18.84 -5.13
CA CYS A 414 3.47 -18.59 -6.54
C CYS A 414 2.22 -18.54 -7.43
N ALA A 415 2.30 -17.80 -8.55
CA ALA A 415 1.17 -17.56 -9.44
C ALA A 415 0.93 -18.67 -10.47
N HIS A 416 1.68 -19.77 -10.41
CA HIS A 416 1.62 -20.89 -11.35
C HIS A 416 1.64 -22.23 -10.61
N ASP A 417 1.70 -23.35 -11.35
CA ASP A 417 1.81 -24.66 -10.71
C ASP A 417 3.18 -24.73 -10.01
N PRO A 418 3.26 -25.10 -8.72
CA PRO A 418 4.54 -25.18 -8.02
C PRO A 418 5.57 -26.10 -8.69
N LYS A 419 5.14 -27.03 -9.54
CA LYS A 419 6.04 -27.97 -10.24
C LYS A 419 6.81 -27.40 -11.43
N ILE A 420 6.41 -26.26 -11.98
CA ILE A 420 7.03 -25.75 -13.22
C ILE A 420 8.24 -24.85 -12.98
N ASP A 421 8.49 -24.48 -11.72
CA ASP A 421 9.56 -23.60 -11.33
C ASP A 421 10.55 -24.28 -10.36
N PRO A 422 11.77 -24.63 -10.81
CA PRO A 422 12.80 -25.22 -9.96
C PRO A 422 13.15 -24.33 -8.76
N ARG A 423 13.13 -23.00 -8.92
CA ARG A 423 13.57 -22.08 -7.87
C ARG A 423 12.67 -22.11 -6.66
N VAL A 424 11.35 -22.24 -6.87
CA VAL A 424 10.38 -22.43 -5.80
C VAL A 424 10.70 -23.69 -4.99
N ASN A 425 11.10 -24.78 -5.66
CA ASN A 425 11.49 -26.02 -4.98
C ASN A 425 12.80 -25.85 -4.21
N TRP A 426 13.85 -25.27 -4.82
CA TRP A 426 15.13 -25.00 -4.14
C TRP A 426 14.95 -24.16 -2.87
N PHE A 427 14.07 -23.14 -2.94
CA PHE A 427 13.73 -22.30 -1.80
C PHE A 427 12.98 -23.08 -0.73
N ALA A 428 11.99 -23.89 -1.12
CA ALA A 428 11.18 -24.70 -0.21
C ALA A 428 12.00 -25.74 0.55
N GLU A 429 12.88 -26.46 -0.14
CA GLU A 429 13.76 -27.49 0.45
C GLU A 429 14.77 -26.87 1.44
N SER A 430 15.35 -25.72 1.09
CA SER A 430 16.25 -25.00 1.99
C SER A 430 15.54 -24.52 3.26
N LEU A 431 14.29 -24.07 3.12
CA LEU A 431 13.50 -23.59 4.25
C LEU A 431 13.01 -24.74 5.16
N GLN A 432 12.79 -25.93 4.60
CA GLN A 432 12.33 -27.11 5.33
C GLN A 432 13.30 -27.59 6.42
N LEU A 433 14.58 -27.24 6.30
CA LEU A 433 15.58 -27.50 7.33
C LEU A 433 15.17 -26.88 8.68
N THR A 434 14.50 -25.73 8.66
CA THR A 434 14.14 -24.95 9.85
C THR A 434 12.62 -24.80 10.06
N HIS A 435 11.80 -25.03 9.04
CA HIS A 435 10.35 -24.82 9.07
C HIS A 435 9.56 -26.03 8.56
N ASP A 436 8.28 -26.10 8.93
CA ASP A 436 7.29 -26.95 8.26
C ASP A 436 6.72 -26.21 7.05
N VAL A 437 7.12 -26.62 5.84
CA VAL A 437 6.89 -25.84 4.59
C VAL A 437 5.63 -26.29 3.85
N THR A 438 4.82 -25.31 3.43
CA THR A 438 3.72 -25.50 2.47
C THR A 438 3.90 -24.59 1.26
N VAL A 439 3.95 -25.15 0.06
CA VAL A 439 3.97 -24.39 -1.19
C VAL A 439 2.54 -24.30 -1.76
N ILE A 440 2.08 -23.09 -2.02
CA ILE A 440 0.73 -22.79 -2.49
C ILE A 440 0.85 -22.13 -3.86
N GLY A 441 0.31 -22.78 -4.88
CA GLY A 441 0.29 -22.24 -6.24
C GLY A 441 -1.06 -22.43 -6.93
N THR A 442 -1.17 -21.93 -8.15
CA THR A 442 -2.41 -22.04 -8.95
C THR A 442 -2.25 -23.04 -10.10
N TYR A 443 -3.35 -23.65 -10.57
CA TYR A 443 -3.29 -24.49 -11.77
C TYR A 443 -2.90 -23.67 -13.01
N HIS A 444 -2.33 -24.34 -14.01
CA HIS A 444 -2.06 -23.74 -15.32
C HIS A 444 -3.35 -23.18 -15.94
N PHE A 445 -3.26 -22.05 -16.66
CA PHE A 445 -4.39 -21.41 -17.32
C PHE A 445 -5.21 -22.44 -18.11
N ASN A 446 -6.54 -22.46 -17.87
CA ASN A 446 -7.58 -23.26 -18.53
C ASN A 446 -7.85 -24.69 -18.04
N VAL A 447 -7.29 -25.13 -16.90
CA VAL A 447 -7.72 -26.40 -16.28
C VAL A 447 -8.85 -26.14 -15.28
N ILE A 448 -10.09 -26.52 -15.64
CA ILE A 448 -11.21 -26.61 -14.69
C ILE A 448 -10.94 -27.85 -13.82
N GLY A 449 -10.33 -27.64 -12.65
CA GLY A 449 -10.11 -28.68 -11.65
C GLY A 449 -11.33 -28.85 -10.75
N GLU A 450 -11.60 -30.08 -10.28
CA GLU A 450 -12.81 -30.35 -9.50
C GLU A 450 -12.80 -29.77 -8.07
N ARG A 451 -11.64 -29.38 -7.50
CA ARG A 451 -11.46 -28.77 -6.16
C ARG A 451 -9.98 -28.37 -5.94
N THR A 452 -9.70 -27.54 -4.93
CA THR A 452 -8.36 -27.34 -4.35
C THR A 452 -7.75 -28.70 -4.00
N THR A 453 -6.55 -29.01 -4.49
CA THR A 453 -5.86 -30.27 -4.16
C THR A 453 -4.71 -30.04 -3.21
N THR A 454 -4.54 -30.94 -2.25
CA THR A 454 -3.39 -30.97 -1.34
C THR A 454 -2.64 -32.27 -1.56
N THR A 455 -1.32 -32.19 -1.73
CA THR A 455 -0.43 -33.34 -1.89
C THR A 455 0.75 -33.18 -0.94
N LEU A 456 1.14 -34.25 -0.24
CA LEU A 456 2.38 -34.29 0.53
C LEU A 456 3.46 -34.91 -0.36
N GLN A 457 4.56 -34.22 -0.57
CA GLN A 457 5.72 -34.76 -1.28
C GLN A 457 6.50 -35.73 -0.38
N GLU A 458 7.31 -36.60 -0.98
CA GLU A 458 8.14 -37.58 -0.26
C GLU A 458 9.15 -36.93 0.69
N ASN A 459 9.65 -35.73 0.35
CA ASN A 459 10.53 -34.94 1.21
C ASN A 459 9.80 -34.31 2.41
N GLY A 460 8.46 -34.38 2.49
CA GLY A 460 7.64 -33.82 3.57
C GLY A 460 7.10 -32.41 3.29
N ILE A 461 7.38 -31.81 2.12
CA ILE A 461 6.82 -30.52 1.72
C ILE A 461 5.35 -30.71 1.31
N ARG A 462 4.46 -29.90 1.88
CA ARG A 462 3.04 -29.89 1.49
C ARG A 462 2.88 -28.99 0.27
N VAL A 463 2.20 -29.46 -0.77
CA VAL A 463 1.87 -28.68 -1.96
C VAL A 463 0.36 -28.54 -2.09
N ILE A 464 -0.13 -27.32 -2.21
CA ILE A 464 -1.53 -27.01 -2.44
C ILE A 464 -1.69 -26.33 -3.80
N ARG A 465 -2.63 -26.83 -4.61
CA ARG A 465 -3.00 -26.22 -5.89
C ARG A 465 -4.41 -25.64 -5.81
N ALA A 466 -4.52 -24.35 -6.08
CA ALA A 466 -5.78 -23.61 -6.12
C ALA A 466 -6.26 -23.38 -7.56
N GLU A 467 -7.58 -23.40 -7.77
CA GLU A 467 -8.21 -22.97 -9.02
C GLU A 467 -8.33 -21.44 -9.05
N ARG A 468 -7.90 -20.80 -10.15
CA ARG A 468 -7.83 -19.34 -10.26
C ARG A 468 -9.18 -18.65 -10.51
N SER A 469 -10.16 -19.36 -11.04
CA SER A 469 -11.46 -18.82 -11.50
C SER A 469 -12.57 -18.79 -10.44
N ARG A 470 -12.32 -19.29 -9.22
CA ARG A 470 -13.31 -19.22 -8.13
C ARG A 470 -13.04 -17.99 -7.27
N HIS A 471 -13.77 -16.92 -7.54
CA HIS A 471 -13.60 -15.63 -6.88
C HIS A 471 -14.39 -15.59 -5.56
N GLU A 472 -13.69 -15.77 -4.46
CA GLU A 472 -14.12 -15.20 -3.18
C GLU A 472 -13.41 -13.85 -3.02
N LEU A 473 -14.17 -12.78 -2.80
CA LEU A 473 -13.64 -11.41 -2.64
C LEU A 473 -13.20 -11.15 -1.18
N ASN A 474 -12.78 -12.20 -0.47
CA ASN A 474 -12.29 -12.14 0.91
C ASN A 474 -10.99 -11.34 1.09
N TRP A 475 -10.25 -11.15 0.00
CA TRP A 475 -9.06 -10.29 -0.07
C TRP A 475 -9.40 -8.82 -0.31
N VAL A 476 -10.58 -8.50 -0.82
CA VAL A 476 -11.02 -7.10 -0.93
C VAL A 476 -11.13 -6.61 0.49
N PRO A 477 -10.38 -5.56 0.86
CA PRO A 477 -10.54 -4.93 2.15
C PRO A 477 -12.02 -4.70 2.33
N THR A 478 -12.63 -5.33 3.33
CA THR A 478 -13.94 -4.86 3.71
C THR A 478 -13.76 -3.37 3.97
N SER A 479 -14.79 -2.56 3.89
CA SER A 479 -14.59 -1.11 4.03
C SER A 479 -14.14 -0.72 5.46
N GLY A 480 -13.91 -1.73 6.30
CA GLY A 480 -13.25 -1.73 7.57
C GLY A 480 -12.22 -2.87 7.67
N GLU A 481 -11.49 -3.06 6.61
CA GLU A 481 -10.04 -3.02 6.69
C GLU A 481 -9.56 -1.64 6.21
N LEU A 482 -10.48 -0.74 5.78
CA LEU A 482 -10.21 0.64 5.30
C LEU A 482 -10.44 1.81 6.34
N ARG A 483 -11.00 1.62 7.58
CA ARG A 483 -11.14 2.61 8.73
C ARG A 483 -10.28 2.61 10.11
N GLU A 484 -10.05 1.54 10.93
CA GLU A 484 -9.17 1.29 12.16
C GLU A 484 -7.70 0.60 12.24
N CYS A 485 -7.04 -0.04 11.24
CA CYS A 485 -5.71 -0.67 11.14
C CYS A 485 -5.29 -0.46 9.68
N PRO A 486 -4.18 0.22 9.31
CA PRO A 486 -3.89 0.51 7.90
C PRO A 486 -4.24 -0.70 7.04
N ALA A 487 -5.18 -0.51 6.10
CA ALA A 487 -5.57 -1.58 5.20
C ALA A 487 -4.30 -2.21 4.69
N SER A 488 -4.25 -3.55 4.61
CA SER A 488 -3.11 -4.17 3.97
C SER A 488 -2.87 -3.42 2.66
N HIS A 489 -1.71 -2.79 2.54
CA HIS A 489 -1.42 -1.96 1.38
C HIS A 489 -1.50 -2.85 0.14
N ALA A 490 -1.06 -4.10 0.24
CA ALA A 490 -1.24 -5.08 -0.82
C ALA A 490 -2.70 -5.30 -1.20
N ARG A 491 -3.63 -5.42 -0.25
CA ARG A 491 -5.05 -5.54 -0.55
C ARG A 491 -5.64 -4.27 -1.16
N PHE A 492 -5.20 -3.08 -0.74
CA PHE A 492 -5.59 -1.81 -1.36
C PHE A 492 -5.11 -1.74 -2.82
N LEU A 493 -3.86 -2.11 -3.08
CA LEU A 493 -3.31 -2.15 -4.43
C LEU A 493 -4.05 -3.19 -5.31
N LEU A 494 -4.37 -4.38 -4.78
CA LEU A 494 -5.23 -5.35 -5.48
C LEU A 494 -6.63 -4.78 -5.78
N GLY A 495 -7.22 -4.03 -4.83
CA GLY A 495 -8.50 -3.36 -5.03
C GLY A 495 -8.44 -2.33 -6.17
N MET A 496 -7.35 -1.57 -6.26
CA MET A 496 -7.11 -0.68 -7.39
C MET A 496 -7.03 -1.45 -8.71
N LEU A 497 -6.38 -2.61 -8.76
CA LEU A 497 -6.33 -3.45 -9.96
C LEU A 497 -7.73 -3.93 -10.36
N ALA A 498 -8.57 -4.34 -9.40
CA ALA A 498 -9.95 -4.71 -9.69
C ALA A 498 -10.77 -3.55 -10.28
N ASP A 499 -10.61 -2.33 -9.74
CA ASP A 499 -11.23 -1.14 -10.32
C ASP A 499 -10.75 -0.91 -11.75
N TYR A 500 -9.43 -0.97 -11.98
CA TYR A 500 -8.84 -0.76 -13.30
C TYR A 500 -9.30 -1.80 -14.32
N ALA A 501 -9.51 -3.06 -13.92
CA ALA A 501 -10.00 -4.11 -14.80
C ALA A 501 -11.37 -3.78 -15.40
N VAL A 502 -12.27 -3.14 -14.64
CA VAL A 502 -13.67 -2.88 -15.05
C VAL A 502 -14.00 -1.41 -15.34
N MET A 503 -13.07 -0.48 -15.08
CA MET A 503 -13.26 0.97 -15.26
C MET A 503 -13.68 1.34 -16.68
N PRO A 504 -14.57 2.30 -16.97
CA PRO A 504 -14.84 2.73 -18.35
C PRO A 504 -13.59 3.30 -19.04
N THR A 505 -13.38 3.00 -20.33
CA THR A 505 -12.16 3.37 -21.08
C THR A 505 -11.75 4.84 -20.96
N PRO A 506 -12.64 5.84 -21.14
CA PRO A 506 -12.24 7.24 -21.01
C PRO A 506 -11.73 7.61 -19.61
N LEU A 507 -12.27 6.96 -18.57
CA LEU A 507 -11.86 7.17 -17.18
C LEU A 507 -10.54 6.46 -16.89
N LEU A 508 -10.34 5.26 -17.46
CA LEU A 508 -9.12 4.48 -17.37
C LEU A 508 -7.93 5.23 -17.99
N GLU A 509 -8.11 5.72 -19.22
CA GLU A 509 -7.12 6.54 -19.93
C GLU A 509 -6.72 7.78 -19.13
N THR A 510 -7.71 8.48 -18.56
CA THR A 510 -7.47 9.66 -17.73
C THR A 510 -6.70 9.30 -16.45
N LYS A 511 -7.09 8.22 -15.75
CA LYS A 511 -6.50 7.82 -14.46
C LYS A 511 -5.08 7.26 -14.61
N LEU A 512 -4.77 6.64 -15.74
CA LEU A 512 -3.44 6.08 -16.04
C LEU A 512 -2.52 7.05 -16.77
N GLY A 513 -3.02 8.23 -17.19
CA GLY A 513 -2.29 9.10 -18.12
C GLY A 513 -2.08 8.45 -19.51
N ALA A 514 -2.90 7.46 -19.85
CA ALA A 514 -2.79 6.61 -21.04
C ALA A 514 -3.71 7.09 -22.18
N ALA A 515 -3.91 8.40 -22.33
CA ALA A 515 -4.85 9.00 -23.30
C ALA A 515 -4.52 8.73 -24.79
N VAL A 516 -3.34 8.17 -25.08
CA VAL A 516 -2.91 7.75 -26.43
C VAL A 516 -2.82 6.23 -26.58
N ALA A 517 -3.20 5.46 -25.56
CA ALA A 517 -3.11 4.01 -25.59
C ALA A 517 -4.11 3.42 -26.60
N HIS A 518 -3.66 2.41 -27.34
CA HIS A 518 -4.52 1.67 -28.24
C HIS A 518 -5.51 0.78 -27.45
N GLU A 519 -6.66 0.49 -28.04
CA GLU A 519 -7.68 -0.38 -27.43
C GLU A 519 -7.11 -1.75 -27.02
N THR A 520 -6.19 -2.30 -27.82
CA THR A 520 -5.50 -3.56 -27.54
C THR A 520 -4.58 -3.49 -26.31
N GLU A 521 -3.93 -2.36 -26.08
CA GLU A 521 -3.04 -2.14 -24.93
C GLU A 521 -3.85 -2.02 -23.64
N LEU A 522 -4.94 -1.24 -23.68
CA LEU A 522 -5.87 -1.11 -22.55
C LEU A 522 -6.57 -2.44 -22.24
N ALA A 523 -6.94 -3.21 -23.27
CA ALA A 523 -7.52 -4.55 -23.09
C ALA A 523 -6.53 -5.52 -22.43
N ARG A 524 -5.26 -5.52 -22.88
CA ARG A 524 -4.19 -6.30 -22.24
C ARG A 524 -4.02 -5.89 -20.78
N PHE A 525 -3.89 -4.60 -20.50
CA PHE A 525 -3.72 -4.11 -19.14
C PHE A 525 -4.85 -4.53 -18.20
N ARG A 526 -6.11 -4.47 -18.66
CA ARG A 526 -7.27 -4.99 -17.90
C ARG A 526 -7.16 -6.48 -17.64
N SER A 527 -6.78 -7.25 -18.65
CA SER A 527 -6.61 -8.70 -18.53
C SER A 527 -5.55 -9.05 -17.49
N ILE A 528 -4.46 -8.26 -17.43
CA ILE A 528 -3.42 -8.42 -16.43
C ILE A 528 -3.93 -8.03 -15.03
N CYS A 529 -4.66 -6.92 -14.90
CA CYS A 529 -5.28 -6.54 -13.63
C CYS A 529 -6.23 -7.63 -13.10
N GLU A 530 -7.08 -8.17 -13.97
CA GLU A 530 -7.97 -9.29 -13.66
C GLU A 530 -7.18 -10.54 -13.28
N TYR A 531 -6.11 -10.86 -14.02
CA TYR A 531 -5.21 -11.96 -13.71
C TYR A 531 -4.57 -11.84 -12.32
N MET A 532 -4.06 -10.66 -11.97
CA MET A 532 -3.46 -10.37 -10.66
C MET A 532 -4.48 -10.53 -9.54
N VAL A 533 -5.67 -9.97 -9.71
CA VAL A 533 -6.79 -10.08 -8.77
C VAL A 533 -7.17 -11.54 -8.54
N ASN A 534 -7.39 -12.28 -9.62
CA ASN A 534 -7.86 -13.65 -9.56
C ASN A 534 -6.84 -14.61 -8.95
N THR A 535 -5.57 -14.42 -9.29
CA THR A 535 -4.46 -15.20 -8.74
C THR A 535 -4.33 -14.98 -7.24
N ASN A 536 -4.26 -13.72 -6.79
CA ASN A 536 -4.09 -13.42 -5.38
C ASN A 536 -5.34 -13.76 -4.54
N ALA A 537 -6.54 -13.68 -5.13
CA ALA A 537 -7.77 -14.17 -4.51
C ALA A 537 -7.69 -15.67 -4.19
N ALA A 538 -7.26 -16.47 -5.17
CA ALA A 538 -7.13 -17.92 -5.01
C ALA A 538 -6.08 -18.29 -3.95
N LEU A 539 -4.94 -17.61 -3.96
CA LEU A 539 -3.87 -17.82 -2.96
C LEU A 539 -4.34 -17.45 -1.55
N LEU A 540 -4.98 -16.29 -1.39
CA LEU A 540 -5.50 -15.84 -0.09
C LEU A 540 -6.62 -16.75 0.43
N ASN A 541 -7.49 -17.26 -0.44
CA ASN A 541 -8.51 -18.24 -0.05
C ASN A 541 -7.89 -19.52 0.53
N VAL A 542 -6.84 -20.05 -0.10
CA VAL A 542 -6.12 -21.21 0.46
C VAL A 542 -5.54 -20.90 1.84
N ILE A 543 -4.84 -19.76 1.98
CA ILE A 543 -4.24 -19.34 3.26
C ILE A 543 -5.30 -19.25 4.35
N GLU A 544 -6.46 -18.67 4.04
CA GLU A 544 -7.59 -18.56 4.97
C GLU A 544 -8.14 -19.92 5.44
N GLN A 545 -8.13 -20.94 4.56
CA GLN A 545 -8.65 -22.27 4.89
C GLN A 545 -7.68 -23.07 5.77
N ILE A 546 -6.37 -22.91 5.58
CA ILE A 546 -5.35 -23.72 6.27
C ILE A 546 -4.73 -23.03 7.49
N GLY A 547 -4.98 -21.74 7.68
CA GLY A 547 -4.46 -20.93 8.79
C GLY A 547 -3.23 -20.10 8.41
N ALA A 548 -2.83 -19.18 9.29
CA ALA A 548 -1.66 -18.33 9.06
C ALA A 548 -0.35 -19.06 9.34
N PRO A 549 0.71 -18.89 8.51
CA PRO A 549 2.02 -19.45 8.78
C PRO A 549 2.81 -18.57 9.75
N ASN A 550 4.02 -18.99 10.15
CA ASN A 550 4.98 -18.14 10.88
C ASN A 550 5.87 -17.29 9.96
N LEU A 551 5.90 -17.58 8.66
CA LEU A 551 6.67 -16.90 7.62
C LEU A 551 5.95 -17.06 6.27
N VAL A 552 5.94 -16.03 5.43
CA VAL A 552 5.41 -16.11 4.07
C VAL A 552 6.42 -15.59 3.03
N VAL A 553 6.55 -16.30 1.93
CA VAL A 553 7.40 -15.92 0.78
C VAL A 553 6.49 -15.67 -0.42
N GLY A 554 6.56 -14.47 -1.00
CA GLY A 554 5.90 -14.13 -2.26
C GLY A 554 6.87 -14.23 -3.43
N VAL A 555 6.55 -15.08 -4.40
CA VAL A 555 7.33 -15.29 -5.63
C VAL A 555 6.79 -14.40 -6.74
N ASP A 556 7.65 -13.50 -7.24
CA ASP A 556 7.33 -12.44 -8.21
C ASP A 556 6.16 -11.53 -7.81
N LEU A 557 5.93 -10.47 -8.60
CA LEU A 557 4.87 -9.50 -8.35
C LEU A 557 3.49 -10.18 -8.25
N GLU A 558 3.25 -11.22 -9.05
CA GLU A 558 1.98 -11.89 -9.14
C GLU A 558 1.51 -12.55 -7.85
N ALA A 559 2.42 -13.03 -7.00
CA ALA A 559 2.07 -13.60 -5.69
C ALA A 559 2.43 -12.66 -4.52
N LEU A 560 3.19 -11.60 -4.78
CA LEU A 560 3.64 -10.67 -3.76
C LEU A 560 2.49 -9.96 -3.06
N PHE A 561 1.40 -9.65 -3.78
CA PHE A 561 0.22 -9.06 -3.13
C PHE A 561 -0.37 -9.98 -2.06
N ALA A 562 -0.57 -11.27 -2.35
CA ALA A 562 -1.07 -12.23 -1.37
C ALA A 562 -0.09 -12.43 -0.19
N ALA A 563 1.22 -12.45 -0.47
CA ALA A 563 2.24 -12.61 0.55
C ALA A 563 2.29 -11.41 1.50
N VAL A 564 2.36 -10.19 0.97
CA VAL A 564 2.34 -8.95 1.76
C VAL A 564 1.01 -8.81 2.49
N ALA A 565 -0.12 -9.15 1.86
CA ALA A 565 -1.42 -9.15 2.51
C ALA A 565 -1.50 -10.12 3.69
N CYS A 566 -0.94 -11.32 3.55
CA CYS A 566 -0.81 -12.27 4.64
C CYS A 566 0.10 -11.72 5.76
N GLY A 567 1.28 -11.19 5.41
CA GLY A 567 2.24 -10.62 6.37
C GLY A 567 1.73 -9.43 7.17
N GLU A 568 1.06 -8.50 6.50
CA GLU A 568 0.43 -7.34 7.13
C GLU A 568 -0.75 -7.76 8.02
N THR A 569 -1.59 -8.68 7.55
CA THR A 569 -2.80 -9.11 8.29
C THR A 569 -2.47 -9.99 9.49
N GLN A 570 -1.49 -10.88 9.36
CA GLN A 570 -1.13 -11.87 10.39
C GLN A 570 0.04 -11.41 11.27
N ASN A 571 0.62 -10.24 10.98
CA ASN A 571 1.78 -9.69 11.65
C ASN A 571 3.01 -10.64 11.60
N ILE A 572 3.22 -11.32 10.48
CA ILE A 572 4.33 -12.27 10.26
C ILE A 572 5.38 -11.71 9.30
N PRO A 573 6.62 -12.25 9.29
CA PRO A 573 7.64 -11.81 8.34
C PRO A 573 7.30 -12.18 6.89
N VAL A 574 7.66 -11.31 5.97
CA VAL A 574 7.47 -11.48 4.52
C VAL A 574 8.82 -11.46 3.80
N VAL A 575 9.04 -12.41 2.91
CA VAL A 575 10.15 -12.40 1.97
C VAL A 575 9.60 -12.20 0.56
N PHE A 576 10.13 -11.23 -0.17
CA PHE A 576 9.91 -11.10 -1.61
C PHE A 576 11.03 -11.80 -2.36
N ASP A 577 10.70 -12.80 -3.19
CA ASP A 577 11.64 -13.45 -4.11
C ASP A 577 11.32 -13.05 -5.56
N ALA A 578 12.02 -12.04 -6.07
CA ALA A 578 11.88 -11.53 -7.43
C ALA A 578 12.77 -12.32 -8.41
N HIS A 579 12.16 -13.09 -9.30
CA HIS A 579 12.84 -13.91 -10.30
C HIS A 579 13.21 -13.10 -11.53
N GLU A 580 12.46 -12.02 -11.77
CA GLU A 580 12.73 -11.04 -12.83
C GLU A 580 12.34 -9.62 -12.40
N TYR A 581 12.51 -8.67 -13.32
CA TYR A 581 11.95 -7.33 -13.16
C TYR A 581 10.58 -7.30 -13.80
N TRP A 582 9.55 -7.58 -13.00
CA TRP A 582 8.21 -7.80 -13.51
C TRP A 582 7.65 -6.67 -14.39
N PRO A 583 7.93 -5.38 -14.11
CA PRO A 583 7.46 -4.28 -14.95
C PRO A 583 7.96 -4.33 -16.40
N TYR A 584 8.90 -5.22 -16.75
CA TYR A 584 9.41 -5.46 -18.10
C TYR A 584 9.17 -6.90 -18.59
N SER A 585 8.28 -7.67 -17.95
CA SER A 585 7.99 -9.06 -18.33
C SER A 585 7.32 -9.19 -19.70
N TYR A 586 6.61 -8.15 -20.14
CA TYR A 586 6.06 -8.05 -21.49
C TYR A 586 6.86 -7.04 -22.29
N THR A 587 7.14 -7.44 -23.50
CA THR A 587 8.12 -6.78 -24.34
C THR A 587 7.55 -5.64 -25.16
N ASP A 588 6.23 -5.62 -25.24
CA ASP A 588 5.37 -4.64 -25.88
C ASP A 588 4.60 -3.80 -24.84
N PHE A 589 5.03 -3.81 -23.58
CA PHE A 589 4.56 -2.85 -22.58
C PHE A 589 4.96 -1.43 -22.97
N GLN A 590 3.99 -0.54 -22.82
CA GLN A 590 4.20 0.89 -22.98
C GLN A 590 4.74 1.48 -21.68
N HIS A 591 5.36 2.66 -21.76
CA HIS A 591 5.98 3.27 -20.57
C HIS A 591 5.02 3.50 -19.41
N TRP A 592 3.76 3.82 -19.70
CA TRP A 592 2.77 3.99 -18.65
C TRP A 592 2.47 2.66 -17.92
N GLU A 593 2.53 1.51 -18.60
CA GLU A 593 2.41 0.19 -17.96
C GLU A 593 3.64 -0.09 -17.10
N ILE A 594 4.84 0.17 -17.63
CA ILE A 594 6.11 -0.02 -16.92
C ILE A 594 6.14 0.84 -15.64
N GLU A 595 5.82 2.13 -15.73
CA GLU A 595 5.77 3.04 -14.58
C GLU A 595 4.74 2.59 -13.55
N PHE A 596 3.55 2.20 -14.00
CA PHE A 596 2.48 1.70 -13.15
C PHE A 596 2.90 0.46 -12.36
N TRP A 597 3.45 -0.55 -13.06
CA TRP A 597 3.85 -1.80 -12.43
C TRP A 597 5.12 -1.65 -11.59
N SER A 598 6.06 -0.77 -11.98
CA SER A 598 7.24 -0.44 -11.16
C SER A 598 6.82 0.21 -9.84
N ALA A 599 5.85 1.13 -9.88
CA ALA A 599 5.32 1.74 -8.66
C ALA A 599 4.58 0.71 -7.77
N MET A 600 3.87 -0.25 -8.36
CA MET A 600 3.19 -1.32 -7.62
C MET A 600 4.18 -2.27 -6.94
N GLU A 601 5.13 -2.81 -7.70
CA GLU A 601 6.15 -3.73 -7.19
C GLU A 601 7.03 -3.06 -6.13
N GLY A 602 7.49 -1.83 -6.38
CA GLY A 602 8.31 -1.08 -5.42
C GLY A 602 7.60 -0.79 -4.09
N ARG A 603 6.29 -0.47 -4.12
CA ARG A 603 5.49 -0.27 -2.91
C ARG A 603 5.34 -1.54 -2.10
N LEU A 604 5.16 -2.69 -2.76
CA LEU A 604 5.06 -3.98 -2.08
C LEU A 604 6.42 -4.46 -1.55
N ALA A 605 7.49 -4.29 -2.31
CA ALA A 605 8.86 -4.59 -1.89
C ALA A 605 9.26 -3.81 -0.63
N ALA A 606 8.79 -2.57 -0.50
CA ALA A 606 9.03 -1.75 0.69
C ALA A 606 8.33 -2.25 1.97
N LEU A 607 7.38 -3.17 1.83
CA LEU A 607 6.60 -3.75 2.93
C LEU A 607 7.07 -5.16 3.31
N THR A 608 8.16 -5.66 2.70
CA THR A 608 8.75 -6.95 3.04
C THR A 608 9.95 -6.80 3.98
N ASP A 609 10.28 -7.85 4.72
CA ASP A 609 11.42 -7.87 5.64
C ASP A 609 12.74 -8.16 4.90
N ILE A 610 12.67 -8.98 3.83
CA ILE A 610 13.80 -9.29 2.96
C ILE A 610 13.30 -9.30 1.51
N ASN A 611 13.91 -8.45 0.67
CA ASN A 611 13.76 -8.53 -0.77
C ASN A 611 14.96 -9.28 -1.37
N VAL A 612 14.68 -10.25 -2.24
CA VAL A 612 15.65 -11.08 -2.94
C VAL A 612 15.46 -10.87 -4.43
N GLY A 613 16.55 -10.66 -5.16
CA GLY A 613 16.57 -10.55 -6.61
C GLY A 613 17.63 -11.47 -7.21
N VAL A 614 17.53 -11.76 -8.51
CA VAL A 614 18.38 -12.79 -9.14
C VAL A 614 19.83 -12.37 -9.41
N THR A 615 20.10 -11.12 -9.78
CA THR A 615 21.47 -10.72 -10.14
C THR A 615 21.88 -9.44 -9.43
N PRO A 616 23.18 -9.23 -9.15
CA PRO A 616 23.65 -7.99 -8.53
C PRO A 616 23.28 -6.73 -9.34
N GLN A 617 23.32 -6.82 -10.67
CA GLN A 617 22.97 -5.72 -11.57
C GLN A 617 21.48 -5.41 -11.49
N LEU A 618 20.62 -6.45 -11.51
CA LEU A 618 19.19 -6.25 -11.35
C LEU A 618 18.84 -5.73 -9.95
N CYS A 619 19.43 -6.31 -8.91
CA CYS A 619 19.25 -5.85 -7.54
C CYS A 619 19.63 -4.38 -7.43
N GLY A 620 20.79 -3.96 -7.95
CA GLY A 620 21.20 -2.55 -7.92
C GLY A 620 20.23 -1.62 -8.66
N LEU A 621 19.63 -2.08 -9.75
CA LEU A 621 18.60 -1.33 -10.47
C LEU A 621 17.29 -1.23 -9.67
N MET A 622 16.78 -2.35 -9.13
CA MET A 622 15.58 -2.37 -8.29
C MET A 622 15.78 -1.60 -6.98
N GLU A 623 16.97 -1.64 -6.39
CA GLU A 623 17.34 -0.83 -5.22
C GLU A 623 17.29 0.67 -5.53
N HIS A 624 17.82 1.06 -6.69
CA HIS A 624 17.77 2.44 -7.14
C HIS A 624 16.33 2.91 -7.39
N GLU A 625 15.55 2.08 -8.07
CA GLU A 625 14.17 2.40 -8.45
C GLU A 625 13.22 2.41 -7.24
N TYR A 626 13.35 1.44 -6.34
CA TYR A 626 12.39 1.22 -5.25
C TYR A 626 12.83 1.81 -3.91
N GLY A 627 14.09 2.20 -3.77
CA GLY A 627 14.64 2.76 -2.54
C GLY A 627 14.76 1.76 -1.39
N VAL A 628 14.61 0.46 -1.66
CA VAL A 628 14.74 -0.63 -0.67
C VAL A 628 15.79 -1.63 -1.11
N ARG A 629 16.48 -2.23 -0.12
CA ARG A 629 17.61 -3.13 -0.36
C ARG A 629 17.16 -4.47 -0.94
N PHE A 630 17.86 -4.99 -1.95
CA PHE A 630 17.70 -6.32 -2.51
C PHE A 630 18.95 -7.17 -2.27
N ARG A 631 18.74 -8.42 -1.82
CA ARG A 631 19.80 -9.43 -1.70
C ARG A 631 19.88 -10.20 -3.01
N ASN A 632 21.09 -10.34 -3.56
CA ASN A 632 21.28 -11.12 -4.77
C ASN A 632 21.31 -12.63 -4.43
N LEU A 633 20.39 -13.38 -5.01
CA LEU A 633 20.38 -14.84 -5.01
C LEU A 633 20.19 -15.33 -6.46
N PRO A 634 21.28 -15.54 -7.21
CA PRO A 634 21.21 -16.08 -8.56
C PRO A 634 20.54 -17.44 -8.62
N ASN A 635 19.82 -17.71 -9.70
CA ASN A 635 19.30 -19.04 -9.97
C ASN A 635 20.49 -20.00 -10.08
N ALA A 636 20.48 -21.02 -9.24
CA ALA A 636 21.53 -22.01 -9.19
C ALA A 636 20.94 -23.38 -8.88
N ALA A 637 21.45 -24.41 -9.56
CA ALA A 637 21.11 -25.79 -9.25
C ALA A 637 21.67 -26.15 -7.86
N SER A 638 21.00 -27.05 -7.16
CA SER A 638 21.49 -27.63 -5.91
C SER A 638 22.75 -28.47 -6.13
N VAL A 639 23.58 -28.64 -5.11
CA VAL A 639 24.76 -29.53 -5.18
C VAL A 639 24.35 -30.96 -5.56
N ASP A 640 23.19 -31.41 -5.07
CA ASP A 640 22.67 -32.75 -5.34
C ASP A 640 22.24 -32.95 -6.80
N GLU A 641 21.68 -31.92 -7.43
CA GLU A 641 21.50 -31.89 -8.89
C GLU A 641 22.81 -31.92 -9.66
N GLY A 642 23.96 -31.71 -9.01
CA GLY A 642 25.28 -31.87 -9.60
C GLY A 642 25.95 -33.21 -9.29
N HIS A 643 25.34 -34.08 -8.47
CA HIS A 643 25.96 -35.30 -7.98
C HIS A 643 25.83 -36.47 -8.98
N PHE A 644 26.87 -36.68 -9.79
CA PHE A 644 26.95 -37.82 -10.71
C PHE A 644 28.39 -38.31 -10.91
N SER A 645 28.53 -39.59 -11.24
CA SER A 645 29.80 -40.19 -11.67
C SER A 645 30.08 -39.97 -13.16
N GLY A 646 31.36 -40.07 -13.56
CA GLY A 646 31.78 -40.11 -14.96
C GLY A 646 32.10 -38.76 -15.64
N LEU A 647 32.18 -37.65 -14.90
CA LEU A 647 32.54 -36.33 -15.47
C LEU A 647 33.92 -36.32 -16.15
N GLU A 648 34.89 -37.07 -15.62
CA GLU A 648 36.20 -37.17 -16.26
C GLU A 648 36.14 -37.87 -17.62
N GLU A 649 35.26 -38.87 -17.78
CA GLU A 649 35.05 -39.51 -19.08
C GLU A 649 34.43 -38.54 -20.09
N ASP A 650 33.51 -37.67 -19.65
CA ASP A 650 32.96 -36.59 -20.49
C ASP A 650 34.04 -35.61 -20.92
N PHE A 651 34.93 -35.20 -20.00
CA PHE A 651 36.06 -34.33 -20.34
C PHE A 651 36.99 -34.99 -21.37
N GLN A 652 37.27 -36.28 -21.24
CA GLN A 652 38.09 -36.99 -22.24
C GLN A 652 37.35 -37.16 -23.57
N ARG A 653 36.03 -37.39 -23.57
CA ARG A 653 35.21 -37.40 -24.79
C ARG A 653 35.29 -36.05 -25.52
N ARG A 654 35.20 -34.94 -24.79
CA ARG A 654 35.26 -33.59 -25.37
C ARG A 654 36.60 -33.28 -26.05
N LYS A 655 37.69 -33.99 -25.75
CA LYS A 655 38.97 -33.84 -26.50
C LYS A 655 38.95 -34.49 -27.88
N ARG A 656 38.04 -35.42 -28.14
CA ARG A 656 37.96 -36.14 -29.42
C ARG A 656 37.54 -35.18 -30.53
N GLN A 657 38.06 -35.41 -31.73
CA GLN A 657 37.75 -34.65 -32.94
C GLN A 657 36.45 -35.19 -33.57
N GLU A 658 35.35 -35.05 -32.83
CA GLU A 658 33.99 -35.35 -33.28
C GLU A 658 33.24 -34.02 -33.54
N PRO A 659 32.14 -34.02 -34.33
CA PRO A 659 31.34 -32.81 -34.54
C PRO A 659 30.92 -32.16 -33.22
N LEU A 660 31.31 -30.89 -33.05
CA LEU A 660 31.02 -30.12 -31.84
C LEU A 660 29.52 -30.08 -31.56
N GLN A 661 29.11 -30.48 -30.35
CA GLN A 661 27.72 -30.46 -29.92
C GLN A 661 27.43 -29.22 -29.07
N VAL A 662 26.67 -28.28 -29.62
CA VAL A 662 26.28 -27.03 -28.96
C VAL A 662 24.83 -27.14 -28.52
N LEU A 663 24.59 -27.06 -27.22
CA LEU A 663 23.29 -27.31 -26.62
C LEU A 663 22.66 -26.01 -26.14
N TYR A 664 21.49 -25.69 -26.68
CA TYR A 664 20.49 -24.89 -25.99
C TYR A 664 19.47 -25.84 -25.37
N GLN A 665 19.17 -25.69 -24.08
CA GLN A 665 18.07 -26.42 -23.45
C GLN A 665 17.19 -25.50 -22.62
N GLY A 666 15.89 -25.51 -22.87
CA GLY A 666 14.91 -24.69 -22.16
C GLY A 666 13.68 -24.35 -23.01
N GLY A 667 12.79 -23.54 -22.46
CA GLY A 667 11.61 -23.04 -23.16
C GLY A 667 11.95 -22.31 -24.45
N PHE A 668 11.09 -22.44 -25.46
CA PHE A 668 11.18 -21.76 -26.76
C PHE A 668 10.35 -20.47 -26.70
N ALA A 669 11.00 -19.31 -26.72
CA ALA A 669 10.34 -18.01 -26.68
C ALA A 669 11.17 -16.94 -27.39
N GLU A 670 10.52 -15.85 -27.76
CA GLU A 670 11.16 -14.66 -28.33
C GLU A 670 12.18 -14.05 -27.35
N GLY A 671 13.20 -13.39 -27.91
CA GLY A 671 14.33 -12.82 -27.15
C GLY A 671 15.29 -13.84 -26.52
N ARG A 672 15.02 -15.14 -26.54
CA ARG A 672 15.97 -16.18 -26.07
C ARG A 672 17.12 -16.48 -27.06
N GLY A 673 17.19 -15.73 -28.17
CA GLY A 673 18.30 -15.81 -29.13
C GLY A 673 18.22 -16.96 -30.12
N ILE A 674 17.14 -17.76 -30.11
CA ILE A 674 17.06 -18.98 -30.94
C ILE A 674 17.03 -18.63 -32.42
N GLU A 675 16.28 -17.59 -32.81
CA GLU A 675 16.21 -17.11 -34.18
C GLU A 675 17.56 -16.59 -34.66
N GLU A 676 18.22 -15.75 -33.86
CA GLU A 676 19.52 -15.17 -34.15
C GLU A 676 20.57 -16.27 -34.31
N VAL A 677 20.56 -17.27 -33.43
CA VAL A 677 21.45 -18.44 -33.53
C VAL A 677 21.17 -19.25 -34.79
N LEU A 678 19.91 -19.48 -35.17
CA LEU A 678 19.58 -20.21 -36.39
C LEU A 678 20.09 -19.47 -37.64
N ARG A 679 19.90 -18.15 -37.69
CA ARG A 679 20.42 -17.29 -38.77
C ARG A 679 21.95 -17.30 -38.79
N ALA A 680 22.58 -17.26 -37.63
CA ALA A 680 24.02 -17.38 -37.49
C ALA A 680 24.56 -18.76 -37.92
N TRP A 681 23.77 -19.82 -37.71
CA TRP A 681 24.19 -21.20 -37.98
C TRP A 681 24.50 -21.46 -39.46
N VAL A 682 23.95 -20.64 -40.38
CA VAL A 682 24.27 -20.68 -41.81
C VAL A 682 25.77 -20.40 -42.08
N HIS A 683 26.44 -19.69 -41.17
CA HIS A 683 27.84 -19.31 -41.30
C HIS A 683 28.83 -20.32 -40.68
N VAL A 684 28.34 -21.37 -40.00
CA VAL A 684 29.15 -22.41 -39.36
C VAL A 684 29.70 -23.39 -40.40
N LYS A 685 31.02 -23.61 -40.42
CA LYS A 685 31.71 -24.44 -41.44
C LYS A 685 32.28 -25.74 -40.89
N SER A 686 32.44 -25.87 -39.58
CA SER A 686 33.10 -26.99 -38.91
C SER A 686 32.30 -28.29 -38.84
N GLY A 687 31.06 -28.32 -39.36
CA GLY A 687 30.15 -29.45 -39.21
C GLY A 687 29.58 -29.62 -37.80
N ALA A 688 29.70 -28.59 -36.94
CA ALA A 688 29.09 -28.57 -35.61
C ALA A 688 27.57 -28.77 -35.67
N ARG A 689 27.01 -29.27 -34.57
CA ARG A 689 25.60 -29.58 -34.41
C ARG A 689 24.98 -28.70 -33.34
N LEU A 690 23.92 -27.97 -33.70
CA LEU A 690 23.08 -27.24 -32.77
C LEU A 690 21.96 -28.14 -32.29
N ILE A 691 21.84 -28.27 -30.97
CA ILE A 691 20.79 -29.03 -30.31
C ILE A 691 19.90 -28.03 -29.58
N LEU A 692 18.66 -27.86 -30.04
CA LEU A 692 17.65 -27.00 -29.43
C LEU A 692 16.62 -27.87 -28.70
N ARG A 693 16.88 -28.16 -27.42
CA ARG A 693 16.04 -29.04 -26.58
C ARG A 693 15.00 -28.23 -25.80
N GLY A 694 13.74 -28.63 -25.85
CA GLY A 694 12.69 -27.96 -25.09
C GLY A 694 11.28 -28.39 -25.45
N PRO A 695 10.27 -27.88 -24.71
CA PRO A 695 8.88 -28.29 -24.86
C PRO A 695 8.31 -27.83 -26.21
N GLN A 696 7.30 -28.57 -26.70
CA GLN A 696 6.59 -28.20 -27.92
C GLN A 696 5.70 -26.99 -27.69
N ASN A 697 5.83 -25.96 -28.54
CA ASN A 697 4.95 -24.80 -28.60
C ASN A 697 5.00 -24.16 -30.01
N ASP A 698 4.20 -23.12 -30.24
CA ASP A 698 4.10 -22.46 -31.55
C ASP A 698 5.41 -21.80 -31.97
N TYR A 699 6.15 -21.20 -31.03
CA TYR A 699 7.46 -20.61 -31.33
C TYR A 699 8.46 -21.66 -31.78
N ARG A 700 8.51 -22.84 -31.14
CA ARG A 700 9.35 -23.96 -31.57
C ARG A 700 9.01 -24.40 -32.99
N THR A 701 7.72 -24.51 -33.33
CA THR A 701 7.29 -24.82 -34.70
C THR A 701 7.79 -23.76 -35.69
N ARG A 702 7.64 -22.46 -35.37
CA ARG A 702 8.18 -21.35 -36.17
C ARG A 702 9.70 -21.45 -36.35
N MET A 703 10.43 -21.81 -35.30
CA MET A 703 11.89 -22.00 -35.37
C MET A 703 12.30 -23.21 -36.19
N MET A 704 11.54 -24.31 -36.15
CA MET A 704 11.75 -25.46 -37.02
C MET A 704 11.53 -25.10 -38.49
N ASP A 705 10.50 -24.31 -38.79
CA ASP A 705 10.22 -23.85 -40.15
C ASP A 705 11.24 -22.82 -40.64
N LEU A 706 11.70 -21.93 -39.76
CA LEU A 706 12.83 -21.03 -40.04
C LEU A 706 14.08 -21.82 -40.40
N ALA A 707 14.45 -22.84 -39.60
CA ALA A 707 15.61 -23.68 -39.88
C ALA A 707 15.52 -24.35 -41.26
N LYS A 708 14.34 -24.87 -41.64
CA LYS A 708 14.09 -25.41 -42.98
C LYS A 708 14.24 -24.34 -44.06
N SER A 709 13.68 -23.14 -43.85
CA SER A 709 13.74 -22.04 -44.83
C SER A 709 15.16 -21.52 -45.06
N LEU A 710 16.02 -21.60 -44.03
CA LEU A 710 17.44 -21.27 -44.11
C LEU A 710 18.30 -22.39 -44.73
N GLY A 711 17.69 -23.52 -45.12
CA GLY A 711 18.40 -24.66 -45.70
C GLY A 711 19.23 -25.47 -44.70
N LEU A 712 18.96 -25.34 -43.39
CA LEU A 712 19.69 -26.06 -42.35
C LEU A 712 19.20 -27.53 -42.28
N SER A 713 20.10 -28.48 -42.50
CA SER A 713 19.75 -29.90 -42.46
C SER A 713 19.44 -30.38 -41.03
N SER A 714 18.62 -31.45 -40.91
CA SER A 714 18.32 -32.12 -39.64
C SER A 714 19.54 -32.76 -38.97
N LYS A 715 20.67 -32.87 -39.68
CA LYS A 715 21.97 -33.27 -39.11
C LYS A 715 22.72 -32.10 -38.47
N SER A 716 22.50 -30.88 -38.94
CA SER A 716 23.14 -29.65 -38.46
C SER A 716 22.38 -29.02 -37.30
N VAL A 717 21.04 -28.98 -37.38
CA VAL A 717 20.17 -28.47 -36.32
C VAL A 717 19.17 -29.53 -35.91
N GLN A 718 19.11 -29.82 -34.62
CA GLN A 718 18.23 -30.82 -34.03
C GLN A 718 17.29 -30.19 -33.02
N PHE A 719 16.04 -30.66 -33.03
CA PHE A 719 15.00 -30.24 -32.10
C PHE A 719 14.52 -31.48 -31.31
N PRO A 720 15.29 -31.98 -30.33
CA PRO A 720 14.83 -33.06 -29.46
C PRO A 720 13.67 -32.61 -28.55
N PRO A 721 12.87 -33.54 -28.01
CA PRO A 721 11.85 -33.23 -27.01
C PRO A 721 12.48 -32.74 -25.70
N ALA A 722 11.67 -32.10 -24.86
CA ALA A 722 12.05 -31.80 -23.49
C ALA A 722 12.36 -33.08 -22.70
N VAL A 723 13.18 -32.94 -21.66
CA VAL A 723 13.47 -33.98 -20.65
C VAL A 723 12.92 -33.51 -19.31
N ALA A 724 12.81 -34.42 -18.33
CA ALA A 724 12.40 -34.01 -16.99
C ALA A 724 13.44 -33.07 -16.36
N GLU A 725 13.01 -32.22 -15.44
CA GLU A 725 13.88 -31.24 -14.78
C GLU A 725 15.08 -31.92 -14.09
N SER A 726 14.82 -33.01 -13.36
CA SER A 726 15.84 -33.83 -12.70
C SER A 726 16.85 -34.48 -13.66
N GLU A 727 16.54 -34.53 -14.96
CA GLU A 727 17.44 -35.07 -15.99
C GLU A 727 18.24 -33.97 -16.71
N LEU A 728 17.93 -32.68 -16.52
CA LEU A 728 18.48 -31.58 -17.32
C LEU A 728 20.01 -31.51 -17.26
N VAL A 729 20.59 -31.65 -16.07
CA VAL A 729 22.04 -31.59 -15.88
C VAL A 729 22.70 -32.86 -16.43
N ALA A 730 22.16 -34.03 -16.11
CA ALA A 730 22.65 -35.31 -16.62
C ALA A 730 22.63 -35.35 -18.17
N LYS A 731 21.56 -34.85 -18.78
CA LYS A 731 21.39 -34.77 -20.23
C LYS A 731 22.15 -33.63 -20.89
N ALA A 732 22.55 -32.60 -20.14
CA ALA A 732 23.44 -31.56 -20.64
C ALA A 732 24.86 -32.12 -20.84
N ARG A 733 25.29 -33.08 -20.00
CA ARG A 733 26.64 -33.69 -20.09
C ARG A 733 26.95 -34.29 -21.45
N GLU A 734 25.94 -34.74 -22.20
CA GLU A 734 26.09 -35.29 -23.55
C GLU A 734 26.67 -34.27 -24.54
N ALA A 735 26.45 -32.97 -24.31
CA ALA A 735 26.97 -31.90 -25.15
C ALA A 735 28.45 -31.56 -24.88
N ASP A 736 29.00 -30.71 -25.73
CA ASP A 736 30.35 -30.17 -25.59
C ASP A 736 30.36 -28.74 -25.07
N VAL A 737 29.34 -27.94 -25.43
CA VAL A 737 29.18 -26.53 -25.07
C VAL A 737 27.72 -26.26 -24.71
N GLY A 738 27.49 -25.55 -23.60
CA GLY A 738 26.17 -25.02 -23.25
C GLY A 738 25.99 -23.62 -23.83
N LEU A 739 24.87 -23.35 -24.49
CA LEU A 739 24.56 -22.09 -25.18
C LEU A 739 23.49 -21.31 -24.42
N ILE A 740 23.83 -20.09 -24.01
CA ILE A 740 22.90 -19.11 -23.42
C ILE A 740 22.81 -17.91 -24.37
N ALA A 741 21.90 -18.00 -25.33
CA ALA A 741 21.87 -17.11 -26.48
C ALA A 741 21.07 -15.81 -26.29
N TYR A 742 20.61 -15.54 -25.06
CA TYR A 742 19.58 -14.53 -24.82
C TYR A 742 19.93 -13.16 -25.39
N ASN A 743 18.99 -12.52 -26.07
CA ASN A 743 19.26 -11.27 -26.76
C ASN A 743 19.24 -10.09 -25.75
N PRO A 744 20.36 -9.37 -25.56
CA PRO A 744 20.48 -8.30 -24.56
C PRO A 744 19.72 -7.02 -24.94
N ALA A 745 19.15 -6.93 -26.15
CA ALA A 745 18.24 -5.84 -26.52
C ALA A 745 16.95 -5.89 -25.69
N TRP A 746 16.56 -7.08 -25.24
CA TRP A 746 15.38 -7.30 -24.42
C TRP A 746 15.76 -7.12 -22.95
N PHE A 747 15.05 -6.25 -22.26
CA PHE A 747 15.39 -5.84 -20.90
C PHE A 747 15.51 -7.02 -19.93
N GLY A 748 14.48 -7.86 -19.83
CA GLY A 748 14.46 -8.99 -18.88
C GLY A 748 15.65 -9.93 -19.07
N TYR A 749 16.05 -10.16 -20.31
CA TYR A 749 17.18 -11.02 -20.66
C TYR A 749 18.56 -10.38 -20.43
N ARG A 750 18.65 -9.04 -20.43
CA ARG A 750 19.91 -8.34 -20.16
C ARG A 750 20.44 -8.61 -18.75
N TYR A 751 19.54 -8.69 -17.77
CA TYR A 751 19.86 -8.81 -16.35
C TYR A 751 19.52 -10.17 -15.72
N CYS A 752 19.00 -11.13 -16.49
CA CYS A 752 18.58 -12.42 -15.96
C CYS A 752 19.75 -13.31 -15.49
N CYS A 753 19.44 -14.26 -14.60
CA CYS A 753 20.26 -15.44 -14.33
C CYS A 753 19.50 -16.69 -14.80
N PRO A 754 19.73 -17.18 -16.03
CA PRO A 754 19.01 -18.36 -16.50
C PRO A 754 19.52 -19.62 -15.78
N ASN A 755 18.62 -20.57 -15.49
CA ASN A 755 18.97 -21.86 -14.85
C ASN A 755 20.05 -22.63 -15.63
N GLN A 756 20.12 -22.40 -16.95
CA GLN A 756 21.15 -22.94 -17.84
C GLN A 756 22.57 -22.62 -17.36
N LEU A 757 22.81 -21.46 -16.75
CA LEU A 757 24.13 -21.04 -16.27
C LEU A 757 24.69 -22.03 -15.25
N SER A 758 23.96 -22.28 -14.17
CA SER A 758 24.35 -23.24 -13.14
C SER A 758 24.26 -24.68 -13.62
N GLN A 759 23.23 -25.04 -14.41
CA GLN A 759 23.07 -26.40 -14.92
C GLN A 759 24.21 -26.81 -15.86
N TYR A 760 24.66 -25.90 -16.74
CA TYR A 760 25.82 -26.14 -17.59
C TYR A 760 27.11 -26.18 -16.78
N ALA A 761 27.24 -25.32 -15.77
CA ALA A 761 28.38 -25.37 -14.86
C ALA A 761 28.44 -26.69 -14.07
N ALA A 762 27.31 -27.16 -13.55
CA ALA A 762 27.15 -28.46 -12.89
C ALA A 762 27.48 -29.63 -13.83
N ALA A 763 27.04 -29.58 -15.09
CA ALA A 763 27.39 -30.56 -16.12
C ALA A 763 28.86 -30.47 -16.61
N GLY A 764 29.65 -29.54 -16.05
CA GLY A 764 31.03 -29.28 -16.42
C GLY A 764 31.17 -28.80 -17.86
N LEU A 765 30.16 -28.13 -18.43
CA LEU A 765 30.22 -27.59 -19.78
C LEU A 765 30.87 -26.21 -19.78
N PRO A 766 31.73 -25.91 -20.78
CA PRO A 766 32.03 -24.52 -21.12
C PRO A 766 30.74 -23.84 -21.60
N ILE A 767 30.59 -22.56 -21.24
CA ILE A 767 29.38 -21.79 -21.55
C ILE A 767 29.69 -20.81 -22.69
N LEU A 768 28.92 -20.87 -23.77
CA LEU A 768 28.89 -19.83 -24.80
C LEU A 768 27.68 -18.95 -24.54
N SER A 769 27.89 -17.70 -24.16
CA SER A 769 26.81 -16.76 -23.89
C SER A 769 26.80 -15.59 -24.86
N SER A 770 25.65 -14.94 -24.96
CA SER A 770 25.53 -13.60 -25.52
C SER A 770 26.13 -12.53 -24.58
N THR A 771 26.11 -11.26 -24.99
CA THR A 771 26.60 -10.11 -24.23
C THR A 771 25.58 -9.60 -23.18
N THR A 772 24.79 -10.48 -22.58
CA THR A 772 23.92 -10.12 -21.44
C THR A 772 24.78 -9.82 -20.22
N GLN A 773 24.45 -8.75 -19.48
CA GLN A 773 25.38 -8.12 -18.56
C GLN A 773 25.84 -9.08 -17.45
N PHE A 774 24.90 -9.77 -16.78
CA PHE A 774 25.24 -10.69 -15.70
C PHE A 774 25.93 -11.97 -16.20
N VAL A 775 25.37 -12.66 -17.20
CA VAL A 775 25.93 -13.93 -17.68
C VAL A 775 27.30 -13.71 -18.29
N ALA A 776 27.49 -12.66 -19.10
CA ALA A 776 28.79 -12.33 -19.67
C ALA A 776 29.84 -12.02 -18.59
N ASP A 777 29.46 -11.27 -17.54
CA ASP A 777 30.32 -11.00 -16.39
C ASP A 777 30.74 -12.30 -15.68
N VAL A 778 29.78 -13.18 -15.37
CA VAL A 778 30.06 -14.46 -14.69
C VAL A 778 30.95 -15.36 -15.55
N VAL A 779 30.64 -15.47 -16.84
CA VAL A 779 31.39 -16.31 -17.79
C VAL A 779 32.84 -15.82 -17.90
N THR A 780 33.03 -14.52 -18.04
CA THR A 780 34.36 -13.91 -18.25
C THR A 780 35.20 -13.91 -16.96
N ARG A 781 34.63 -13.46 -15.84
CA ARG A 781 35.38 -13.29 -14.57
C ARG A 781 35.82 -14.61 -13.96
N ASN A 782 35.05 -15.67 -14.18
CA ASN A 782 35.37 -17.00 -13.65
C ASN A 782 36.08 -17.90 -14.66
N ASP A 783 36.31 -17.39 -15.88
CA ASP A 783 36.99 -18.12 -16.94
C ASP A 783 36.34 -19.49 -17.23
N ILE A 784 35.01 -19.49 -17.39
CA ILE A 784 34.18 -20.69 -17.56
C ILE A 784 33.58 -20.84 -18.96
N GLY A 785 33.94 -19.93 -19.88
CA GLY A 785 33.35 -19.93 -21.21
C GLY A 785 33.74 -18.75 -22.10
N PHE A 786 32.83 -18.37 -23.00
CA PHE A 786 33.03 -17.37 -24.04
C PHE A 786 31.79 -16.50 -24.20
N VAL A 787 32.01 -15.22 -24.53
CA VAL A 787 30.95 -14.24 -24.78
C VAL A 787 31.02 -13.79 -26.23
N VAL A 788 29.90 -13.78 -26.94
CA VAL A 788 29.80 -13.32 -28.34
C VAL A 788 28.56 -12.45 -28.56
N ALA A 789 28.66 -11.42 -29.39
CA ALA A 789 27.50 -10.64 -29.83
C ALA A 789 26.64 -11.50 -30.78
N ILE A 790 25.49 -11.98 -30.29
CA ILE A 790 24.71 -13.02 -30.98
C ILE A 790 23.91 -12.48 -32.18
N ASP A 791 23.70 -11.16 -32.21
CA ASP A 791 23.15 -10.41 -33.33
C ASP A 791 24.13 -10.31 -34.52
N ARG A 792 25.41 -10.65 -34.31
CA ARG A 792 26.44 -10.72 -35.36
C ARG A 792 26.65 -12.16 -35.81
N ALA A 793 25.83 -12.58 -36.76
CA ALA A 793 25.79 -13.94 -37.33
C ALA A 793 27.18 -14.55 -37.64
N GLU A 794 28.06 -13.78 -38.29
CA GLU A 794 29.40 -14.21 -38.68
C GLU A 794 30.33 -14.43 -37.48
N SER A 795 30.18 -13.62 -36.43
CA SER A 795 30.99 -13.73 -35.21
C SER A 795 30.64 -14.99 -34.43
N VAL A 796 29.34 -15.31 -34.36
CA VAL A 796 28.85 -16.57 -33.78
C VAL A 796 29.41 -17.76 -34.57
N GLY A 797 29.28 -17.77 -35.90
CA GLY A 797 29.83 -18.83 -36.75
C GLY A 797 31.33 -19.02 -36.56
N ALA A 798 32.10 -17.93 -36.56
CA ALA A 798 33.55 -17.95 -36.35
C ALA A 798 33.94 -18.49 -34.96
N MET A 799 33.16 -18.17 -33.91
CA MET A 799 33.38 -18.70 -32.57
C MET A 799 33.14 -20.22 -32.53
N ILE A 800 32.02 -20.70 -33.10
CA ILE A 800 31.73 -22.15 -33.18
C ILE A 800 32.82 -22.90 -33.96
N ASP A 801 33.29 -22.34 -35.09
CA ASP A 801 34.37 -22.92 -35.88
C ASP A 801 35.72 -22.92 -35.14
N ARG A 802 35.98 -21.94 -34.27
CA ARG A 802 37.14 -21.92 -33.38
C ARG A 802 37.04 -23.02 -32.33
N LEU A 803 35.91 -23.11 -31.62
CA LEU A 803 35.69 -24.12 -30.57
C LEU A 803 35.70 -25.56 -31.12
N SER A 804 35.31 -25.73 -32.37
CA SER A 804 35.39 -27.04 -33.05
C SER A 804 36.84 -27.49 -33.28
N ARG A 805 37.76 -26.55 -33.51
CA ARG A 805 39.19 -26.83 -33.72
C ARG A 805 39.95 -26.98 -32.41
N ASP A 806 39.69 -26.09 -31.45
CA ASP A 806 40.41 -26.00 -30.19
C ASP A 806 39.66 -26.72 -29.05
N ARG A 807 39.67 -28.05 -29.12
CA ARG A 807 38.97 -28.93 -28.16
C ARG A 807 39.60 -28.90 -26.76
N ALA A 808 40.87 -28.50 -26.63
CA ALA A 808 41.54 -28.41 -25.34
C ALA A 808 40.92 -27.31 -24.47
N LEU A 809 40.58 -26.17 -25.07
CA LEU A 809 39.87 -25.08 -24.40
C LEU A 809 38.54 -25.53 -23.80
N LEU A 810 37.80 -26.44 -24.46
CA LEU A 810 36.51 -26.92 -23.96
C LEU A 810 36.66 -27.68 -22.63
N VAL A 811 37.73 -28.46 -22.49
CA VAL A 811 37.99 -29.22 -21.26
C VAL A 811 38.48 -28.31 -20.15
N GLU A 812 39.39 -27.39 -20.45
CA GLU A 812 39.89 -26.40 -19.50
C GLU A 812 38.73 -25.58 -18.92
N LYS A 813 37.95 -24.94 -19.80
CA LYS A 813 36.81 -24.12 -19.43
C LYS A 813 35.73 -24.95 -18.73
N GLY A 814 35.44 -26.17 -19.20
CA GLY A 814 34.48 -27.07 -18.54
C GLY A 814 34.88 -27.50 -17.13
N ARG A 815 36.18 -27.73 -16.88
CA ARG A 815 36.69 -28.01 -15.53
C ARG A 815 36.59 -26.77 -14.63
N ASN A 816 36.87 -25.59 -15.17
CA ASN A 816 36.65 -24.33 -14.44
C ASN A 816 35.16 -24.16 -14.10
N SER A 817 34.25 -24.41 -15.05
CA SER A 817 32.80 -24.36 -14.82
C SER A 817 32.37 -25.30 -13.70
N ARG A 818 32.85 -26.55 -13.71
CA ARG A 818 32.52 -27.53 -12.67
C ARG A 818 33.03 -27.10 -11.29
N ARG A 819 34.29 -26.65 -11.22
CA ARG A 819 34.88 -26.15 -9.97
C ARG A 819 34.14 -24.93 -9.44
N PHE A 820 33.78 -24.00 -10.33
CA PHE A 820 33.02 -22.81 -9.98
C PHE A 820 31.65 -23.18 -9.40
N PHE A 821 30.94 -24.12 -10.02
CA PHE A 821 29.68 -24.65 -9.50
C PHE A 821 29.86 -25.27 -8.09
N GLU A 822 30.80 -26.19 -7.91
CA GLU A 822 31.00 -26.91 -6.64
C GLU A 822 31.40 -26.00 -5.48
N THR A 823 32.17 -24.93 -5.75
CA THR A 823 32.79 -24.11 -4.70
C THR A 823 32.12 -22.77 -4.46
N ALA A 824 31.37 -22.23 -5.43
CA ALA A 824 30.90 -20.86 -5.38
C ALA A 824 29.50 -20.61 -5.97
N PHE A 825 29.06 -21.41 -6.96
CA PHE A 825 27.85 -21.13 -7.74
C PHE A 825 26.86 -22.30 -7.75
N ASN A 826 26.53 -22.76 -6.54
CA ASN A 826 25.43 -23.68 -6.25
C ASN A 826 24.45 -23.03 -5.27
N TRP A 827 23.23 -23.56 -5.21
CA TRP A 827 22.14 -22.99 -4.40
C TRP A 827 22.51 -22.84 -2.92
N GLU A 828 23.12 -23.87 -2.34
CA GLU A 828 23.44 -23.95 -0.93
C GLU A 828 24.46 -22.89 -0.53
N VAL A 829 25.52 -22.70 -1.33
CA VAL A 829 26.54 -21.69 -1.10
C VAL A 829 25.99 -20.27 -1.30
N LEU A 830 25.24 -20.04 -2.38
CA LEU A 830 24.70 -18.71 -2.69
C LEU A 830 23.60 -18.28 -1.70
N GLY A 831 22.75 -19.22 -1.30
CA GLY A 831 21.59 -19.00 -0.43
C GLY A 831 21.92 -18.98 1.06
N ALA A 832 23.04 -19.56 1.51
CA ALA A 832 23.35 -19.77 2.93
C ALA A 832 23.12 -18.53 3.81
N SER A 833 23.66 -17.37 3.41
CA SER A 833 23.52 -16.13 4.19
C SER A 833 22.08 -15.61 4.25
N ILE A 834 21.29 -15.81 3.19
CA ILE A 834 19.90 -15.36 3.11
C ILE A 834 19.02 -16.26 3.97
N PHE A 835 19.20 -17.58 3.91
CA PHE A 835 18.43 -18.50 4.76
C PHE A 835 18.78 -18.35 6.26
N GLN A 836 20.02 -17.99 6.60
CA GLN A 836 20.38 -17.59 7.96
C GLN A 836 19.61 -16.35 8.43
N ASP A 837 19.52 -15.33 7.58
CA ASP A 837 18.73 -14.12 7.87
C ASP A 837 17.23 -14.47 8.03
N ILE A 838 16.69 -15.35 7.19
CA ILE A 838 15.29 -15.83 7.28
C ILE A 838 15.05 -16.58 8.60
N SER A 839 15.93 -17.50 9.00
CA SER A 839 15.81 -18.21 10.29
C SER A 839 15.92 -17.27 11.50
N ALA A 840 16.70 -16.18 11.39
CA ALA A 840 16.78 -15.17 12.43
C ALA A 840 15.47 -14.38 12.60
N LEU A 841 14.69 -14.20 11.52
CA LEU A 841 13.39 -13.54 11.58
C LEU A 841 12.34 -14.34 12.37
N THR A 842 12.41 -15.68 12.35
CA THR A 842 11.36 -16.54 12.95
C THR A 842 11.66 -17.03 14.37
N SER A 843 12.88 -16.82 14.88
CA SER A 843 13.35 -17.27 16.22
C SER A 843 13.13 -16.25 17.35
N GLY A 844 12.22 -15.28 17.18
CA GLY A 844 11.75 -14.38 18.26
C GLY A 844 12.74 -13.31 18.75
N SER A 845 13.87 -13.11 18.06
CA SER A 845 14.97 -12.25 18.54
C SER A 845 15.11 -10.90 17.82
N ALA A 846 14.27 -10.61 16.82
CA ALA A 846 14.30 -9.33 16.12
C ALA A 846 12.95 -8.62 16.26
N PRO A 847 12.88 -7.42 16.88
CA PRO A 847 11.74 -6.54 16.64
C PRO A 847 11.63 -6.31 15.13
N ARG A 848 10.39 -6.31 14.59
CA ARG A 848 10.13 -5.92 13.19
C ARG A 848 10.97 -4.69 12.84
N LYS A 849 11.79 -4.78 11.78
CA LYS A 849 12.48 -3.58 11.26
C LYS A 849 11.50 -2.58 10.64
N ALA A 850 10.28 -3.02 10.36
CA ALA A 850 9.16 -2.18 9.94
C ALA A 850 8.20 -1.93 11.13
N SER A 851 8.46 -0.88 11.90
CA SER A 851 7.39 -0.10 12.52
C SER A 851 7.02 1.02 11.55
N ILE A 852 5.72 1.34 11.48
CA ILE A 852 5.10 2.42 10.66
C ILE A 852 5.86 3.77 10.74
N ARG A 853 6.66 4.02 11.77
CA ARG A 853 7.39 5.28 12.01
C ARG A 853 8.51 5.65 11.03
N ARG A 854 8.96 4.79 10.10
CA ARG A 854 10.11 5.14 9.23
C ARG A 854 9.80 6.00 8.00
N LEU A 855 8.53 6.26 7.70
CA LEU A 855 8.16 7.18 6.62
C LEU A 855 7.83 8.60 7.13
N ASP A 856 7.61 8.77 8.44
CA ASP A 856 7.27 10.05 9.07
C ASP A 856 8.42 10.66 9.90
N ASP A 857 9.54 9.95 10.10
CA ASP A 857 10.75 10.50 10.73
C ASP A 857 11.49 11.45 9.75
N HIS A 858 10.90 12.62 9.50
CA HIS A 858 11.57 13.76 8.88
C HIS A 858 12.33 14.59 9.92
N GLU A 859 13.24 13.99 10.70
CA GLU A 859 14.39 14.70 11.24
C GLU A 859 15.63 13.81 11.24
N GLY A 860 16.60 14.13 10.37
CA GLY A 860 17.99 13.72 10.58
C GLY A 860 18.67 12.83 9.54
N ILE A 861 18.35 12.88 8.24
CA ILE A 861 19.38 12.59 7.23
C ILE A 861 20.29 13.82 7.16
N GLY A 862 21.20 13.90 8.13
CA GLY A 862 22.34 14.80 8.06
C GLY A 862 23.08 14.51 6.77
N ALA A 863 23.01 15.46 5.84
CA ALA A 863 23.82 15.48 4.65
C ALA A 863 25.30 15.70 5.06
N ASP A 864 25.98 14.64 5.49
CA ASP A 864 27.41 14.55 5.31
C ASP A 864 27.71 13.94 3.94
N ARG A 865 27.48 14.74 2.89
CA ARG A 865 27.86 14.42 1.51
C ARG A 865 29.35 14.69 1.26
N SER A 866 30.17 14.86 2.30
CA SER A 866 31.57 15.26 2.18
C SER A 866 32.58 14.13 2.45
N LYS A 867 32.30 12.88 2.07
CA LYS A 867 33.31 11.79 2.11
C LYS A 867 32.93 10.51 1.36
N PHE A 868 32.62 10.60 0.08
CA PHE A 868 32.72 9.45 -0.83
C PHE A 868 33.57 9.82 -2.04
N THR A 869 34.88 9.74 -1.86
CA THR A 869 35.84 9.70 -2.97
C THR A 869 35.74 8.34 -3.66
N PHE A 870 35.12 8.29 -4.83
CA PHE A 870 35.30 7.21 -5.79
C PHE A 870 36.76 7.22 -6.28
N LYS A 871 37.49 6.13 -6.06
CA LYS A 871 38.74 5.88 -6.78
C LYS A 871 38.39 5.35 -8.17
N SER A 872 38.72 6.13 -9.17
CA SER A 872 38.75 5.71 -10.58
C SER A 872 39.98 4.85 -10.86
N GLY A 873 39.74 3.68 -11.44
CA GLY A 873 40.66 2.96 -12.34
C GLY A 873 39.76 2.20 -13.31
N SER A 874 39.96 2.14 -14.62
CA SER A 874 40.93 2.72 -15.55
C SER A 874 40.47 2.23 -16.94
N ALA A 875 40.47 3.11 -17.94
CA ALA A 875 39.73 2.99 -19.21
C ALA A 875 40.23 1.94 -20.22
N VAL A 876 39.36 1.63 -21.22
CA VAL A 876 39.66 1.49 -22.68
C VAL A 876 38.34 1.83 -23.46
N THR A 877 38.07 3.09 -23.87
CA THR A 877 38.23 3.77 -25.21
C THR A 877 37.44 3.14 -26.37
N ALA A 878 36.75 3.83 -27.30
CA ALA A 878 36.69 5.20 -27.84
C ALA A 878 35.27 5.41 -28.49
N ASP A 879 34.68 6.57 -28.81
CA ASP A 879 35.13 7.87 -29.32
C ASP A 879 34.05 8.95 -29.01
N GLU A 880 34.45 10.23 -29.06
CA GLU A 880 33.75 11.50 -28.76
C GLU A 880 33.92 12.02 -27.33
N GLU A 881 34.94 12.88 -27.14
CA GLU A 881 35.12 13.69 -25.92
C GLU A 881 33.91 14.59 -25.67
N VAL A 882 33.12 14.28 -24.63
CA VAL A 882 32.09 15.18 -24.11
C VAL A 882 32.78 16.27 -23.31
N SER A 883 32.66 17.53 -23.74
CA SER A 883 33.20 18.68 -23.02
C SER A 883 32.59 18.80 -21.60
N PRO A 884 33.40 19.06 -20.55
CA PRO A 884 32.94 19.19 -19.17
C PRO A 884 32.01 20.40 -18.92
N ASP A 885 31.96 21.33 -19.88
CA ASP A 885 31.12 22.53 -19.84
C ASP A 885 29.70 22.28 -20.37
N VAL A 886 29.41 21.07 -20.85
CA VAL A 886 28.09 20.67 -21.35
C VAL A 886 27.35 19.91 -20.25
N LEU A 887 26.10 20.29 -19.99
CA LEU A 887 25.21 19.48 -19.15
C LEU A 887 24.77 18.24 -19.94
N SER A 888 25.19 17.06 -19.50
CA SER A 888 24.88 15.76 -20.10
C SER A 888 24.12 14.84 -19.14
N PHE A 889 23.62 13.71 -19.65
CA PHE A 889 23.00 12.65 -18.83
C PHE A 889 23.93 12.16 -17.71
N GLU A 890 25.22 11.98 -18.04
CA GLU A 890 26.27 11.59 -17.10
C GLU A 890 26.48 12.62 -15.97
N CYS A 891 26.03 13.87 -16.18
CA CYS A 891 26.06 14.96 -15.20
C CYS A 891 24.70 15.17 -14.49
N GLY A 892 23.73 14.27 -14.66
CA GLY A 892 22.44 14.29 -13.97
C GLY A 892 21.30 15.04 -14.67
N ALA A 893 21.45 15.43 -15.94
CA ALA A 893 20.36 16.01 -16.71
C ALA A 893 19.41 14.93 -17.26
N THR A 894 18.10 15.11 -17.10
CA THR A 894 17.07 14.14 -17.50
C THR A 894 15.89 14.83 -18.19
N VAL A 895 15.20 14.12 -19.08
CA VAL A 895 13.86 14.55 -19.56
C VAL A 895 12.86 14.24 -18.46
N VAL A 896 12.04 15.21 -18.09
CA VAL A 896 11.09 15.08 -16.97
C VAL A 896 9.63 15.24 -17.36
N ALA A 897 9.35 15.81 -18.54
CA ALA A 897 7.99 15.91 -19.07
C ALA A 897 8.00 16.27 -20.57
N SER A 898 6.90 16.01 -21.27
CA SER A 898 6.71 16.40 -22.69
C SER A 898 5.24 16.41 -23.12
N SER A 899 4.97 16.89 -24.35
CA SER A 899 3.74 16.59 -25.08
C SER A 899 3.71 15.14 -25.61
N PRO A 900 2.53 14.54 -25.90
CA PRO A 900 2.40 13.13 -26.30
C PRO A 900 3.24 12.73 -27.54
N PHE A 901 3.92 11.56 -27.50
CA PHE A 901 4.91 11.10 -28.50
C PHE A 901 4.46 9.86 -29.32
N PHE A 902 5.20 9.50 -30.38
CA PHE A 902 5.05 8.23 -31.13
C PHE A 902 6.16 7.24 -30.72
N GLU A 903 5.79 5.98 -30.42
CA GLU A 903 6.59 4.84 -29.94
C GLU A 903 7.74 5.16 -28.94
N PHE A 904 7.51 4.80 -27.67
CA PHE A 904 8.44 4.90 -26.53
C PHE A 904 8.70 6.32 -25.95
N PRO A 905 7.66 7.02 -25.45
CA PRO A 905 7.73 8.39 -24.92
C PRO A 905 8.82 8.75 -23.87
N ASN A 906 9.35 7.81 -23.08
CA ASN A 906 10.15 8.05 -21.85
C ASN A 906 11.42 7.18 -21.75
N ASP A 907 11.86 6.51 -22.83
CA ASP A 907 13.15 5.82 -22.81
C ASP A 907 14.28 6.86 -22.96
N ALA A 908 14.82 7.31 -21.83
CA ALA A 908 15.99 8.20 -21.77
C ALA A 908 17.20 7.61 -22.53
N GLY A 909 17.32 6.28 -22.60
CA GLY A 909 18.34 5.57 -23.37
C GLY A 909 18.07 5.54 -24.89
N HIS A 910 16.89 5.95 -25.34
CA HIS A 910 16.55 6.13 -26.76
C HIS A 910 16.68 7.59 -27.20
N LEU A 911 16.38 8.55 -26.31
CA LEU A 911 16.48 10.00 -26.54
C LEU A 911 17.92 10.54 -26.56
N LEU A 912 18.87 9.82 -25.93
CA LEU A 912 20.22 10.33 -25.64
C LEU A 912 21.35 9.47 -26.23
N ARG A 913 21.10 8.69 -27.31
CA ARG A 913 22.16 7.93 -28.00
C ARG A 913 23.04 8.81 -28.88
N THR A 914 24.33 8.49 -28.95
CA THR A 914 25.22 8.84 -30.06
C THR A 914 24.88 7.97 -31.28
N THR A 915 23.74 8.21 -31.93
CA THR A 915 23.40 7.53 -33.20
C THR A 915 23.04 8.51 -34.30
N SER A 916 23.38 8.15 -35.54
CA SER A 916 23.23 8.95 -36.77
C SER A 916 21.80 9.06 -37.32
N ILE A 917 20.79 8.54 -36.59
CA ILE A 917 19.40 8.49 -37.02
C ILE A 917 18.63 9.37 -36.03
N GLY A 918 18.12 10.52 -36.48
CA GLY A 918 17.48 11.46 -35.56
C GLY A 918 16.02 11.11 -35.26
N TYR A 919 15.48 11.86 -34.29
CA TYR A 919 14.30 11.53 -33.49
C TYR A 919 13.02 12.24 -33.96
N ALA A 920 11.84 11.71 -33.58
CA ALA A 920 10.54 12.31 -33.86
C ALA A 920 9.57 12.40 -32.67
N ALA A 921 8.96 13.58 -32.47
CA ALA A 921 8.24 13.92 -31.24
C ALA A 921 6.70 14.03 -31.34
N ALA A 922 6.02 13.58 -32.40
CA ALA A 922 4.54 13.50 -32.40
C ALA A 922 3.99 12.74 -33.62
N LEU A 923 2.74 12.30 -33.53
CA LEU A 923 1.91 11.89 -34.68
C LEU A 923 1.66 13.08 -35.63
N ALA A 924 1.43 12.80 -36.91
CA ALA A 924 0.98 13.81 -37.87
C ALA A 924 -0.34 14.43 -37.38
N ARG A 925 -0.31 15.73 -37.08
CA ARG A 925 -1.30 16.53 -36.32
C ARG A 925 -2.79 16.22 -36.58
N THR A 926 -3.58 16.18 -35.49
CA THR A 926 -5.04 16.40 -35.50
C THR A 926 -5.53 17.50 -34.53
N THR A 927 -4.69 18.11 -33.68
CA THR A 927 -5.12 19.17 -32.73
C THR A 927 -4.16 20.36 -32.66
N ALA A 928 -4.66 21.51 -32.21
CA ALA A 928 -4.02 22.84 -32.21
C ALA A 928 -3.04 23.09 -31.02
N GLN A 929 -2.54 22.04 -30.37
CA GLN A 929 -1.66 22.15 -29.20
C GLN A 929 -0.18 22.24 -29.63
N LYS A 930 0.63 23.04 -28.93
CA LYS A 930 2.07 23.20 -29.20
C LYS A 930 2.85 21.98 -28.71
N ASP A 931 3.85 21.54 -29.48
CA ASP A 931 4.73 20.44 -29.07
C ASP A 931 5.79 20.96 -28.10
N TRP A 932 6.08 20.23 -27.02
CA TRP A 932 7.07 20.67 -26.03
C TRP A 932 7.80 19.51 -25.35
N ILE A 933 9.03 19.77 -24.92
CA ILE A 933 9.86 18.84 -24.13
C ILE A 933 10.55 19.61 -22.99
N GLU A 934 10.58 19.00 -21.81
CA GLU A 934 11.13 19.57 -20.58
C GLU A 934 12.25 18.70 -20.00
N PHE A 935 13.33 19.37 -19.59
CA PHE A 935 14.53 18.79 -19.04
C PHE A 935 14.77 19.32 -17.61
N ALA A 936 15.04 18.42 -16.66
CA ALA A 936 15.67 18.77 -15.39
C ALA A 936 17.19 18.71 -15.56
N LEU A 937 17.91 19.72 -15.07
CA LEU A 937 19.37 19.83 -15.24
C LEU A 937 20.15 19.17 -14.08
N GLY A 938 19.49 18.36 -13.26
CA GLY A 938 20.05 17.69 -12.09
C GLY A 938 20.22 18.59 -10.85
N GLN A 939 20.82 19.78 -11.01
CA GLN A 939 20.94 20.80 -9.97
C GLN A 939 20.77 22.22 -10.53
N PRO A 940 20.46 23.24 -9.70
CA PRO A 940 20.40 24.63 -10.16
C PRO A 940 21.76 25.11 -10.68
N VAL A 941 21.82 25.47 -11.95
CA VAL A 941 23.04 25.85 -12.67
C VAL A 941 22.88 27.20 -13.35
N MET A 942 24.01 27.88 -13.62
CA MET A 942 24.05 29.08 -14.44
C MET A 942 24.30 28.68 -15.89
N ILE A 943 23.39 29.09 -16.78
CA ILE A 943 23.53 28.88 -18.22
C ILE A 943 23.37 30.22 -18.95
N ASP A 944 24.11 30.37 -20.05
CA ASP A 944 24.06 31.52 -20.96
C ASP A 944 24.06 31.11 -22.43
N GLU A 945 24.13 29.80 -22.73
CA GLU A 945 24.06 29.30 -24.10
C GLU A 945 23.34 27.94 -24.22
N VAL A 946 22.50 27.81 -25.24
CA VAL A 946 21.83 26.56 -25.65
C VAL A 946 21.97 26.38 -27.15
N MET A 947 22.33 25.18 -27.60
CA MET A 947 22.44 24.81 -29.01
C MET A 947 21.45 23.71 -29.36
N VAL A 948 20.56 23.99 -30.31
CA VAL A 948 19.56 23.04 -30.82
C VAL A 948 19.99 22.56 -32.21
N HIS A 949 20.00 21.24 -32.39
CA HIS A 949 20.17 20.59 -33.68
C HIS A 949 18.87 19.86 -34.00
N TRP A 950 18.14 20.33 -34.98
CA TRP A 950 17.01 19.65 -35.60
C TRP A 950 17.49 18.46 -36.46
N LEU A 951 16.57 17.58 -36.86
CA LEU A 951 16.87 16.35 -37.59
C LEU A 951 17.68 16.60 -38.86
N SER A 952 17.19 17.50 -39.71
CA SER A 952 17.82 17.89 -40.97
C SER A 952 17.39 19.31 -41.37
N GLU A 953 17.93 19.85 -42.45
CA GLU A 953 17.42 21.11 -43.01
C GLU A 953 15.96 20.94 -43.47
N ASP A 954 15.60 19.81 -44.05
CA ASP A 954 14.25 19.60 -44.57
C ASP A 954 13.22 19.25 -43.49
N ASP A 955 13.67 18.92 -42.28
CA ASP A 955 12.85 18.47 -41.14
C ASP A 955 13.26 19.20 -39.85
N ARG A 956 12.72 20.41 -39.66
CA ARG A 956 13.09 21.32 -38.56
C ARG A 956 11.93 22.20 -38.08
N ALA A 957 12.04 22.71 -36.86
CA ALA A 957 11.13 23.76 -36.40
C ALA A 957 11.47 25.11 -37.02
N THR A 958 10.46 25.83 -37.52
CA THR A 958 10.57 27.21 -37.98
C THR A 958 10.28 28.23 -36.90
N SER A 959 9.55 27.84 -35.85
CA SER A 959 9.23 28.73 -34.74
C SER A 959 9.22 27.94 -33.43
N TYR A 960 9.97 28.44 -32.44
CA TYR A 960 10.14 27.79 -31.14
C TYR A 960 10.64 28.73 -30.05
N ARG A 961 10.43 28.33 -28.80
CA ARG A 961 10.86 29.05 -27.61
C ARG A 961 11.61 28.14 -26.67
N ILE A 962 12.63 28.69 -26.00
CA ILE A 962 13.35 28.04 -24.92
C ILE A 962 13.05 28.80 -23.64
N MET A 963 12.58 28.07 -22.64
CA MET A 963 12.19 28.62 -21.34
C MET A 963 12.94 27.93 -20.22
N VAL A 964 13.14 28.63 -19.10
CA VAL A 964 13.82 28.10 -17.92
C VAL A 964 13.10 28.48 -16.63
N ARG A 965 13.29 27.70 -15.57
CA ARG A 965 12.82 28.04 -14.20
C ARG A 965 13.81 27.57 -13.12
N PRO A 966 13.94 28.29 -11.99
CA PRO A 966 14.89 27.97 -10.92
C PRO A 966 14.47 26.78 -10.05
N HIS A 967 13.18 26.47 -9.93
CA HIS A 967 12.62 25.32 -9.24
C HIS A 967 11.22 24.98 -9.78
N ALA A 968 10.68 23.81 -9.43
CA ALA A 968 9.43 23.29 -10.02
C ALA A 968 8.20 24.20 -9.81
N LEU A 969 8.12 24.92 -8.69
CA LEU A 969 7.01 25.85 -8.41
C LEU A 969 7.18 27.27 -9.02
N ALA A 970 8.33 27.58 -9.64
CA ALA A 970 8.58 28.90 -10.22
C ALA A 970 7.96 29.01 -11.62
N SER A 971 7.51 30.22 -11.98
CA SER A 971 7.04 30.53 -13.32
C SER A 971 8.14 30.38 -14.36
N TRP A 972 7.75 29.99 -15.58
CA TRP A 972 8.67 29.89 -16.71
C TRP A 972 9.13 31.26 -17.18
N ILE A 973 10.43 31.37 -17.44
CA ILE A 973 11.07 32.56 -18.01
C ILE A 973 11.53 32.18 -19.42
N THR A 974 10.97 32.82 -20.44
CA THR A 974 11.44 32.66 -21.82
C THR A 974 12.82 33.31 -21.97
N VAL A 975 13.81 32.51 -22.35
CA VAL A 975 15.19 32.97 -22.58
C VAL A 975 15.53 33.05 -24.08
N VAL A 976 14.79 32.33 -24.91
CA VAL A 976 14.90 32.39 -26.38
C VAL A 976 13.50 32.34 -26.98
N GLU A 977 13.25 33.19 -27.97
CA GLU A 977 12.09 33.15 -28.84
C GLU A 977 12.60 33.33 -30.27
N GLU A 978 12.45 32.29 -31.09
CA GLU A 978 12.93 32.25 -32.47
C GLU A 978 11.73 32.09 -33.39
N THR A 979 11.58 33.03 -34.32
CA THR A 979 10.54 33.05 -35.35
C THR A 979 11.23 33.10 -36.70
N ASP A 980 10.93 32.16 -37.59
CA ASP A 980 11.55 31.97 -38.91
C ASP A 980 12.97 31.37 -38.90
N ALA A 981 13.17 30.30 -38.12
CA ALA A 981 14.44 29.56 -38.08
C ALA A 981 14.79 28.91 -39.44
N ALA A 982 15.82 29.47 -40.09
CA ALA A 982 16.27 29.06 -41.42
C ALA A 982 17.23 27.85 -41.45
N SER A 983 17.75 27.40 -40.30
CA SER A 983 18.76 26.34 -40.24
C SER A 983 18.39 25.23 -39.25
N SER A 984 18.80 24.01 -39.59
CA SER A 984 18.73 22.81 -38.75
C SER A 984 19.64 22.87 -37.52
N ARG A 985 20.64 23.75 -37.47
CA ARG A 985 21.53 23.90 -36.30
C ARG A 985 21.58 25.35 -35.87
N LYS A 986 21.21 25.64 -34.62
CA LYS A 986 21.19 27.00 -34.09
C LYS A 986 21.66 27.05 -32.64
N GLY A 987 22.67 27.88 -32.39
CA GLY A 987 23.09 28.28 -31.05
C GLY A 987 22.43 29.58 -30.63
N HIS A 988 22.02 29.65 -29.37
CA HIS A 988 21.36 30.80 -28.75
C HIS A 988 22.12 31.20 -27.50
N THR A 989 22.51 32.46 -27.43
CA THR A 989 23.13 33.04 -26.22
C THR A 989 22.14 34.00 -25.57
N PHE A 990 22.08 33.98 -24.24
CA PHE A 990 21.16 34.80 -23.45
C PHE A 990 21.79 35.17 -22.10
N PRO A 991 21.25 36.18 -21.39
CA PRO A 991 21.80 36.59 -20.10
C PRO A 991 21.92 35.42 -19.13
N ARG A 992 23.02 35.39 -18.38
CA ARG A 992 23.31 34.34 -17.39
C ARG A 992 22.11 34.13 -16.47
N THR A 993 21.46 32.99 -16.62
CA THR A 993 20.22 32.66 -15.92
C THR A 993 20.43 31.45 -15.03
N ARG A 994 20.02 31.57 -13.76
CA ARG A 994 20.03 30.46 -12.83
C ARG A 994 18.77 29.63 -13.03
N CYS A 995 18.93 28.36 -13.40
CA CYS A 995 17.79 27.47 -13.61
C CYS A 995 18.10 26.04 -13.17
N ALA A 996 17.04 25.31 -12.80
CA ALA A 996 17.09 23.86 -12.58
C ALA A 996 16.32 23.10 -13.67
N PHE A 997 15.49 23.79 -14.46
CA PHE A 997 14.67 23.22 -15.52
C PHE A 997 14.76 24.06 -16.79
N LEU A 998 14.70 23.38 -17.94
CA LEU A 998 14.67 23.96 -19.27
C LEU A 998 13.54 23.31 -20.08
N ARG A 999 12.79 24.09 -20.85
CA ARG A 999 11.74 23.58 -21.76
C ARG A 999 11.91 24.16 -23.15
N ILE A 1000 11.72 23.33 -24.18
CA ILE A 1000 11.59 23.76 -25.58
C ILE A 1000 10.14 23.58 -25.99
N GLU A 1001 9.54 24.61 -26.59
CA GLU A 1001 8.18 24.58 -27.13
C GLU A 1001 8.22 25.04 -28.59
N THR A 1002 7.61 24.29 -29.51
CA THR A 1002 7.60 24.56 -30.95
C THR A 1002 6.18 24.78 -31.45
N ASP A 1003 6.02 25.69 -32.41
CA ASP A 1003 4.71 26.02 -32.99
C ASP A 1003 4.70 26.08 -34.54
N GLY A 1004 5.86 25.96 -35.20
CA GLY A 1004 5.96 25.85 -36.67
C GLY A 1004 7.02 24.87 -37.14
N TYR A 1005 6.81 24.24 -38.30
CA TYR A 1005 7.72 23.25 -38.90
C TYR A 1005 7.91 23.43 -40.41
N VAL A 1006 9.09 23.09 -40.90
CA VAL A 1006 9.38 22.76 -42.30
C VAL A 1006 9.59 21.25 -42.39
N GLY A 1007 8.97 20.64 -43.41
CA GLY A 1007 8.92 19.19 -43.58
C GLY A 1007 7.81 18.55 -42.77
N GLN A 1008 8.18 17.57 -41.96
CA GLN A 1008 7.24 16.87 -41.09
C GLN A 1008 6.67 17.80 -40.02
N GLN A 1009 5.34 17.73 -39.83
CA GLN A 1009 4.61 18.62 -38.93
C GLN A 1009 4.70 18.18 -37.46
N ARG A 1010 5.94 18.01 -36.96
CA ARG A 1010 6.27 17.53 -35.62
C ARG A 1010 7.68 17.96 -35.20
N MET A 1011 7.96 18.01 -33.90
CA MET A 1011 9.28 18.37 -33.39
C MET A 1011 10.28 17.23 -33.65
N LEU A 1012 11.35 17.50 -34.40
CA LEU A 1012 12.38 16.52 -34.76
C LEU A 1012 13.76 17.03 -34.32
N ILE A 1013 14.24 16.64 -33.13
CA ILE A 1013 15.52 17.10 -32.57
C ILE A 1013 16.57 15.99 -32.73
N ARG A 1014 17.69 16.30 -33.37
CA ARG A 1014 18.87 15.42 -33.46
C ARG A 1014 19.77 15.51 -32.24
N LYS A 1015 19.96 16.72 -31.69
CA LYS A 1015 20.85 16.97 -30.55
C LYS A 1015 20.45 18.26 -29.84
N LEU A 1016 20.56 18.30 -28.52
CA LEU A 1016 20.45 19.52 -27.71
C LEU A 1016 21.70 19.63 -26.84
N GLN A 1017 22.32 20.81 -26.79
CA GLN A 1017 23.46 21.08 -25.91
C GLN A 1017 23.15 22.30 -25.05
N VAL A 1018 23.35 22.18 -23.74
CA VAL A 1018 23.20 23.29 -22.79
C VAL A 1018 24.57 23.55 -22.19
N MET A 1019 25.09 24.76 -22.39
CA MET A 1019 26.42 25.13 -21.92
C MET A 1019 26.31 25.79 -20.54
N LYS A 1020 27.15 25.34 -19.60
CA LYS A 1020 27.37 26.06 -18.34
C LYS A 1020 28.10 27.35 -18.65
N SER A 1021 27.71 28.42 -17.98
CA SER A 1021 28.46 29.67 -18.05
C SER A 1021 29.88 29.48 -17.51
N ALA A 1022 30.89 29.69 -18.35
CA ALA A 1022 32.29 29.60 -17.92
C ALA A 1022 32.58 30.62 -16.80
N ASN A 1023 33.16 30.15 -15.70
CA ASN A 1023 33.81 31.01 -14.72
C ASN A 1023 35.05 31.60 -15.37
N GLN A 1024 35.00 32.85 -15.83
CA GLN A 1024 36.23 33.55 -16.21
C GLN A 1024 37.08 33.75 -14.96
N SER A 1025 38.14 32.94 -14.83
CA SER A 1025 39.33 33.31 -14.08
C SER A 1025 39.96 34.52 -14.76
N ILE A 1026 39.99 35.65 -14.07
CA ILE A 1026 40.83 36.78 -14.48
C ILE A 1026 42.27 36.40 -14.10
N ASP A 1027 43.07 36.01 -15.09
CA ASP A 1027 44.52 35.85 -14.95
C ASP A 1027 45.23 37.21 -14.95
N GLY A 1028 46.17 37.37 -14.02
CA GLY A 1028 47.50 37.90 -14.37
C GLY A 1028 47.76 39.40 -14.29
N HIS A 1029 48.30 39.81 -13.14
CA HIS A 1029 49.36 40.81 -12.95
C HIS A 1029 49.06 42.32 -13.07
N GLY A 1030 48.92 42.94 -11.89
CA GLY A 1030 49.15 44.37 -11.63
C GLY A 1030 49.30 44.58 -10.12
N VAL A 1031 50.53 44.83 -9.69
CA VAL A 1031 50.97 44.90 -8.29
C VAL A 1031 50.43 46.13 -7.56
N GLU A 1032 50.02 45.88 -6.30
CA GLU A 1032 49.91 46.78 -5.13
C GLU A 1032 49.02 48.03 -5.17
N GLY A 1033 48.08 48.04 -4.23
CA GLY A 1033 47.53 49.25 -3.63
C GLY A 1033 46.03 49.41 -3.81
N LEU A 1034 45.26 48.81 -2.89
CA LEU A 1034 44.08 49.40 -2.24
C LEU A 1034 43.38 48.30 -1.41
N GLY A 1035 43.54 48.36 -0.09
CA GLY A 1035 42.72 47.59 0.85
C GLY A 1035 41.22 47.92 0.70
N PRO A 1036 40.33 47.06 1.23
CA PRO A 1036 38.90 47.14 0.99
C PRO A 1036 38.32 48.47 1.51
N LYS A 1037 37.87 49.34 0.59
CA LYS A 1037 36.97 50.44 0.93
C LYS A 1037 35.65 49.84 1.43
N GLN A 1038 35.46 49.92 2.73
CA GLN A 1038 34.17 49.78 3.40
C GLN A 1038 33.10 50.62 2.67
N VAL A 1039 32.10 49.98 2.09
CA VAL A 1039 30.81 50.64 1.84
C VAL A 1039 30.09 50.72 3.19
N LYS A 1040 30.06 51.92 3.77
CA LYS A 1040 29.41 52.21 5.05
C LYS A 1040 27.90 51.99 4.93
N ALA A 1041 27.35 51.07 5.72
CA ALA A 1041 25.90 50.98 5.94
C ALA A 1041 25.34 52.35 6.42
N PRO A 1042 24.19 52.80 5.90
CA PRO A 1042 23.65 54.13 6.20
C PRO A 1042 23.39 54.31 7.70
N SER A 1043 23.63 55.54 8.20
CA SER A 1043 23.66 55.86 9.63
C SER A 1043 22.35 55.62 10.39
N TRP A 1044 21.24 55.42 9.68
CA TRP A 1044 19.94 55.04 10.25
C TRP A 1044 19.86 53.53 10.55
N ALA A 1045 20.41 52.67 9.69
CA ALA A 1045 20.42 51.22 9.89
C ALA A 1045 21.28 50.82 11.10
N LYS A 1046 22.43 51.48 11.30
CA LYS A 1046 23.25 51.31 12.52
C LYS A 1046 22.56 51.85 13.79
N ARG A 1047 21.71 52.87 13.67
CA ARG A 1047 20.91 53.39 14.81
C ARG A 1047 19.76 52.46 15.19
N ILE A 1048 19.11 51.81 14.22
CA ILE A 1048 18.05 50.82 14.48
C ILE A 1048 18.64 49.55 15.08
N ALA A 1049 19.71 49.00 14.50
CA ALA A 1049 20.38 47.80 15.04
C ALA A 1049 20.89 48.01 16.47
N LYS A 1050 21.46 49.20 16.77
CA LYS A 1050 21.95 49.53 18.13
C LYS A 1050 20.81 49.80 19.13
N ARG A 1051 19.62 50.20 18.67
CA ARG A 1051 18.40 50.37 19.49
C ARG A 1051 17.72 49.02 19.77
N ILE A 1052 17.73 48.10 18.80
CA ILE A 1052 17.23 46.73 18.94
C ILE A 1052 18.15 45.93 19.87
N LEU A 1053 19.47 46.02 19.70
CA LEU A 1053 20.43 45.33 20.57
C LEU A 1053 20.46 45.89 22.00
N ARG A 1054 20.25 47.21 22.20
CA ARG A 1054 20.10 47.78 23.55
C ARG A 1054 18.78 47.41 24.23
N LYS A 1055 17.68 47.21 23.47
CA LYS A 1055 16.42 46.68 24.03
C LYS A 1055 16.54 45.19 24.36
N ALA A 1056 17.20 44.40 23.52
CA ALA A 1056 17.42 42.97 23.77
C ALA A 1056 18.36 42.73 24.98
N ALA A 1057 19.46 43.49 25.09
CA ALA A 1057 20.36 43.41 26.24
C ALA A 1057 19.73 43.94 27.55
N GLY A 1058 18.85 44.94 27.47
CA GLY A 1058 18.11 45.45 28.62
C GLY A 1058 16.98 44.53 29.12
N HIS A 1059 16.47 43.64 28.27
CA HIS A 1059 15.47 42.64 28.65
C HIS A 1059 16.13 41.38 29.26
N LEU A 1060 17.28 40.97 28.73
CA LEU A 1060 18.07 39.85 29.26
C LEU A 1060 18.73 40.17 30.62
N ALA A 1061 19.02 41.44 30.92
CA ALA A 1061 19.56 41.85 32.23
C ALA A 1061 18.48 42.05 33.33
N ARG A 1062 17.18 41.91 33.01
CA ARG A 1062 16.07 42.00 33.97
C ARG A 1062 15.42 40.65 34.29
N LEU A 1063 15.90 39.57 33.70
CA LEU A 1063 15.43 38.19 33.96
C LEU A 1063 16.51 37.36 34.69
N GLY A 1064 17.43 38.03 35.37
CA GLY A 1064 18.44 37.43 36.24
C GLY A 1064 18.55 38.19 37.57
N SER A 1065 17.48 38.14 38.37
CA SER A 1065 17.46 38.33 39.82
C SER A 1065 16.15 37.82 40.40
#